data_AF-A0A395HAD3-F1
#
_entry.id   AF-A0A395HAD3-F1
#
_cell.length_a   1.000
_cell.length_b   1.000
_cell.length_c   1.000
_cell.angle_alpha   90.00
_cell.angle_beta   90.00
_cell.angle_gamma   90.00
#
_symmetry.space_group_name_H-M   'P 1'
#
loop_
_entity.id
_entity.type
_entity.pdbx_description
1 polymer ?
#
loop_
_entity_poly.entity_id
_entity_poly.type
_entity_poly.pdbx_seq_one_letter_code
_entity_poly.pdbx_strand_id
1 'polypeptide(L)'
;MGQLFNTRTKRSWIVLVLYILPVLLGLVEITCGLPDAYQDLYHVERHHTSKGAVSISRSGLDPSSDLELRDAEQMVDQAHAIMAVMNRKRLEDTHTREHDLDEEILNARQIVLTKYQDDENHAKASRKYQLGDSIDGYRYGVPARVAEAARIVAEASPLPLPSDYGVNIAQISNRYRGSSADTKAPLHKYQAPDTGRSSPAEAGVPQTADAQSSTDFWMTTIEQRGSSPFAPAGYKVWRNIKDYGARGDGVTDDTAAINKAISDGGRCGQGCGSSTIYPAFVYFPSGTYLVSSPIIQYYNTEFYGNPFDYPTILAASSFVGLGVITSDVYVGDKEQWYLNTNNFLRSIRNFKMDITRTDPNAYVCAIHWQVAQATSLENIIFYMMQDGKTTQQGIYMENGSGGFLTNLTFVGGNFGAYLGNQQFTTSRLTFLNCKTAVQIHWDWAWTMQDLVINNCTDGIVIMGGTGGSGSTGQGVGSLIVLDTVISSTKTGIVTSLLAQNVTSFLIQNSAFVSVGTAVLDRSKSQTLMEGGSLVRVESWGFGRVSSMSTSAFYNGATVPAMTRSSALTTNHGQVVHNFFQRRRPAYTDIPASQIIDVKAAGAVGDGRTDDTGVLNNILQRAVSTSSLVYFPFGVYLIRDTLHIPVGSRIIGQAWSQIMATGPNFQDETHPRVAVRVGNPGETGVAEIQSMLFTVSGPTAGAVLMEWNVHQSTQGSAGLWDSHFRVGGAIGSDLQLKDCPKNTGRVNAQCRAASLLLHLTVQSSAYLENVWAWTADHDLDANVKDDQIDIYAARGVLIESRGPTWMYGTTSEHCVLYQYQISGAKDLYMAMIQTESPYFQPVPKAPSPFRTGHFVNDPTFSDCPSDSITCALSWAVRILDSTSIYIMGAGLYSWFSNYVQDCLKTENCQQRAVEVARSTDTWIYNLATKGTVEMISPAREAPTYAANNVNGFLSSILAWIRVGNGTGTVMELGG
;
A
#
# COMPACT_ATOMS: atom_id res chain seq x y z
N MET A 1 -21.90 48.94 -57.11
CA MET A 1 -20.44 48.72 -57.27
C MET A 1 -20.21 47.25 -56.96
N GLY A 2 -19.86 46.34 -57.87
CA GLY A 2 -19.15 46.50 -59.16
C GLY A 2 -17.76 45.85 -59.04
N GLN A 3 -17.66 44.54 -58.84
CA GLN A 3 -17.50 43.46 -59.85
C GLN A 3 -16.08 43.29 -60.45
N LEU A 4 -15.57 42.06 -60.35
CA LEU A 4 -14.60 41.38 -61.26
C LEU A 4 -13.15 41.96 -61.27
N PHE A 5 -12.09 41.16 -61.38
CA PHE A 5 -11.88 40.07 -62.35
C PHE A 5 -11.24 38.78 -61.81
N ASN A 6 -11.29 37.77 -62.68
CA ASN A 6 -10.93 36.36 -62.50
C ASN A 6 -9.89 35.97 -63.55
N THR A 7 -8.91 35.11 -63.24
CA THR A 7 -8.40 34.12 -64.21
C THR A 7 -7.67 32.94 -63.55
N ARG A 8 -7.90 31.73 -64.11
CA ARG A 8 -7.26 30.45 -63.76
C ARG A 8 -6.12 30.11 -64.75
N THR A 9 -5.19 29.23 -64.37
CA THR A 9 -4.82 27.93 -65.04
C THR A 9 -3.40 27.49 -64.63
N LYS A 10 -3.22 26.32 -63.97
CA LYS A 10 -2.97 24.93 -64.46
C LYS A 10 -1.54 24.62 -64.96
N ARG A 11 -0.88 23.70 -64.20
CA ARG A 11 0.16 22.67 -64.54
C ARG A 11 0.77 22.70 -65.97
N SER A 12 2.08 22.44 -66.18
CA SER A 12 2.71 21.10 -66.02
C SER A 12 4.20 21.04 -66.47
N TRP A 13 4.89 19.94 -66.11
CA TRP A 13 6.04 19.27 -66.76
C TRP A 13 7.52 19.74 -66.60
N ILE A 14 8.35 18.72 -66.30
CA ILE A 14 9.81 18.45 -66.51
C ILE A 14 10.47 18.04 -65.16
N VAL A 15 10.99 16.83 -64.85
CA VAL A 15 11.25 15.50 -65.46
C VAL A 15 12.75 15.12 -65.44
N LEU A 16 13.06 13.98 -64.80
CA LEU A 16 14.34 13.22 -64.76
C LEU A 16 15.58 13.93 -64.17
N VAL A 17 16.64 13.26 -63.68
CA VAL A 17 16.90 11.99 -62.93
C VAL A 17 18.43 11.88 -62.84
N LEU A 18 18.99 11.35 -61.75
CA LEU A 18 20.15 10.45 -61.82
C LEU A 18 20.30 9.61 -60.55
N TYR A 19 20.26 8.29 -60.75
CA TYR A 19 20.68 7.21 -59.85
C TYR A 19 22.24 7.18 -59.72
N ILE A 20 22.96 6.33 -58.96
CA ILE A 20 22.70 4.97 -58.41
C ILE A 20 23.69 4.67 -57.23
N LEU A 21 23.53 3.53 -56.54
CA LEU A 21 24.34 3.03 -55.39
C LEU A 21 25.44 2.02 -55.89
N PRO A 22 25.95 0.94 -55.21
CA PRO A 22 25.96 0.49 -53.80
C PRO A 22 27.36 -0.09 -53.31
N VAL A 23 27.38 -0.83 -52.18
CA VAL A 23 28.07 -2.15 -51.95
C VAL A 23 29.34 -2.33 -51.05
N LEU A 24 29.08 -2.88 -49.84
CA LEU A 24 29.69 -3.97 -49.01
C LEU A 24 31.21 -4.23 -48.71
N LEU A 25 31.43 -4.60 -47.42
CA LEU A 25 32.26 -5.70 -46.82
C LEU A 25 33.81 -5.69 -46.73
N GLY A 26 34.32 -6.13 -45.56
CA GLY A 26 35.69 -6.65 -45.35
C GLY A 26 36.11 -6.76 -43.86
N LEU A 27 36.68 -7.89 -43.42
CA LEU A 27 37.10 -8.24 -42.03
C LEU A 27 38.64 -8.42 -41.91
N VAL A 28 39.14 -8.85 -40.72
CA VAL A 28 40.49 -9.43 -40.40
C VAL A 28 41.62 -8.40 -40.09
N GLU A 29 42.56 -8.54 -39.13
CA GLU A 29 42.64 -9.16 -37.77
C GLU A 29 44.05 -8.85 -37.11
N ILE A 30 44.21 -9.06 -35.79
CA ILE A 30 45.42 -9.60 -35.08
C ILE A 30 46.72 -8.74 -34.79
N THR A 31 46.84 -8.32 -33.50
CA THR A 31 47.98 -8.43 -32.52
C THR A 31 49.33 -7.64 -32.56
N CYS A 32 49.97 -7.61 -31.35
CA CYS A 32 51.33 -7.17 -30.94
C CYS A 32 51.58 -5.65 -30.84
N GLY A 33 52.42 -5.11 -29.93
CA GLY A 33 53.22 -5.68 -28.83
C GLY A 33 54.33 -4.68 -28.39
N LEU A 34 54.56 -4.51 -27.08
CA LEU A 34 55.62 -3.67 -26.43
C LEU A 34 57.06 -4.25 -26.70
N PRO A 35 58.23 -3.65 -26.30
CA PRO A 35 58.48 -2.73 -25.15
C PRO A 35 59.68 -1.70 -25.21
N ASP A 36 60.01 -1.12 -24.03
CA ASP A 36 61.32 -0.57 -23.53
C ASP A 36 61.94 0.73 -24.14
N ALA A 37 62.78 1.56 -23.48
CA ALA A 37 63.41 1.58 -22.13
C ALA A 37 63.82 3.04 -21.72
N TYR A 38 63.66 3.50 -20.46
CA TYR A 38 64.67 3.59 -19.34
C TYR A 38 65.81 4.66 -19.46
N GLN A 39 65.86 5.70 -18.60
CA GLN A 39 66.67 5.90 -17.34
C GLN A 39 67.69 7.07 -17.53
N ASP A 40 68.35 7.73 -16.56
CA ASP A 40 68.60 7.46 -15.12
C ASP A 40 69.08 8.71 -14.34
N LEU A 41 69.10 8.66 -12.98
CA LEU A 41 70.19 9.23 -12.12
C LEU A 41 70.04 8.96 -10.60
N TYR A 42 70.74 7.91 -10.11
CA TYR A 42 71.46 7.72 -8.82
C TYR A 42 70.88 8.28 -7.49
N HIS A 43 70.52 7.50 -6.45
CA HIS A 43 71.23 6.49 -5.60
C HIS A 43 71.78 7.02 -4.26
N VAL A 44 71.43 6.37 -3.14
CA VAL A 44 72.29 5.75 -2.09
C VAL A 44 71.40 4.99 -1.08
N GLU A 45 71.84 3.80 -0.62
CA GLU A 45 71.10 2.90 0.28
C GLU A 45 71.47 3.03 1.78
N ARG A 46 70.57 2.58 2.68
CA ARG A 46 70.89 1.64 3.80
C ARG A 46 69.63 1.05 4.49
N HIS A 47 69.83 -0.04 5.23
CA HIS A 47 68.84 -1.05 5.64
C HIS A 47 68.03 -0.81 6.95
N HIS A 48 66.85 -1.45 7.02
CA HIS A 48 66.09 -2.01 8.17
C HIS A 48 65.58 -1.10 9.33
N THR A 49 64.25 -0.99 9.52
CA THR A 49 63.44 -1.74 10.54
C THR A 49 61.95 -1.32 10.63
N SER A 50 61.14 -2.22 11.21
CA SER A 50 59.70 -2.24 11.58
C SER A 50 58.79 -0.98 11.67
N LYS A 51 57.51 -1.21 11.30
CA LYS A 51 56.23 -0.68 11.85
C LYS A 51 56.16 0.77 12.39
N GLY A 52 55.35 1.60 11.73
CA GLY A 52 54.76 2.82 12.29
C GLY A 52 53.45 3.18 11.57
N ALA A 53 52.41 3.61 12.30
CA ALA A 53 51.11 3.98 11.72
C ALA A 53 51.16 5.38 11.09
N VAL A 54 50.35 5.62 10.05
CA VAL A 54 50.18 6.94 9.42
C VAL A 54 48.83 7.53 9.84
N SER A 55 48.87 8.69 10.49
CA SER A 55 47.71 9.42 10.97
C SER A 55 46.99 10.17 9.84
N ILE A 56 45.65 10.01 9.76
CA ILE A 56 44.81 10.86 8.92
C ILE A 56 44.50 12.16 9.67
N SER A 57 44.78 13.31 9.04
CA SER A 57 44.55 14.63 9.63
C SER A 57 43.07 15.01 9.62
N ARG A 58 42.48 15.24 10.80
CA ARG A 58 41.20 15.93 10.97
C ARG A 58 41.37 17.42 10.64
N SER A 59 40.45 17.99 9.85
CA SER A 59 40.25 19.45 9.75
C SER A 59 38.81 19.74 9.35
N GLY A 60 38.01 20.29 10.28
CA GLY A 60 36.59 20.63 10.04
C GLY A 60 35.65 20.32 11.21
N LEU A 61 36.08 19.52 12.19
CA LEU A 61 35.35 19.29 13.45
C LEU A 61 36.16 19.89 14.60
N ASP A 62 35.50 20.63 15.50
CA ASP A 62 36.01 20.81 16.86
C ASP A 62 35.93 19.44 17.56
N PRO A 63 37.06 18.80 17.93
CA PRO A 63 37.07 17.46 18.48
C PRO A 63 37.18 17.47 20.02
N SER A 64 36.71 18.53 20.70
CA SER A 64 37.09 18.81 22.10
C SER A 64 35.97 19.10 23.11
N SER A 65 34.70 18.77 22.82
CA SER A 65 33.73 18.49 23.88
C SER A 65 33.11 17.11 23.67
N ASP A 66 33.63 16.10 24.36
CA ASP A 66 32.84 14.91 24.67
C ASP A 66 31.57 15.40 25.38
N LEU A 67 30.39 15.04 24.86
CA LEU A 67 29.13 15.49 25.46
C LEU A 67 28.98 14.76 26.80
N GLU A 68 29.25 15.42 27.92
CA GLU A 68 29.12 14.79 29.24
C GLU A 68 27.69 14.32 29.46
N LEU A 69 27.50 13.22 30.19
CA LEU A 69 26.18 12.62 30.40
C LEU A 69 25.15 13.64 30.93
N ARG A 70 25.56 14.58 31.79
CA ARG A 70 24.69 15.64 32.32
C ARG A 70 24.25 16.65 31.25
N ASP A 71 25.14 17.00 30.34
CA ASP A 71 24.82 17.88 29.21
C ASP A 71 23.90 17.15 28.22
N ALA A 72 24.08 15.83 28.07
CA ALA A 72 23.21 14.97 27.29
C ALA A 72 21.79 14.88 27.90
N GLU A 73 21.69 14.62 29.21
CA GLU A 73 20.45 14.63 29.99
C GLU A 73 19.71 15.97 29.84
N GLN A 74 20.39 17.10 30.07
CA GLN A 74 19.79 18.42 29.93
C GLN A 74 19.31 18.72 28.50
N MET A 75 20.04 18.27 27.48
CA MET A 75 19.65 18.44 26.08
C MET A 75 18.44 17.58 25.71
N VAL A 76 18.33 16.37 26.27
CA VAL A 76 17.18 15.47 26.10
C VAL A 76 15.94 16.05 26.79
N ASP A 77 16.05 16.54 28.03
CA ASP A 77 14.94 17.18 28.76
C ASP A 77 14.37 18.38 27.99
N GLN A 78 15.25 19.23 27.45
CA GLN A 78 14.86 20.36 26.59
C GLN A 78 14.18 19.89 25.31
N ALA A 79 14.71 18.84 24.67
CA ALA A 79 14.12 18.26 23.48
C ALA A 79 12.73 17.67 23.77
N HIS A 80 12.54 16.94 24.88
CA HIS A 80 11.22 16.41 25.28
C HIS A 80 10.20 17.52 25.49
N ALA A 81 10.56 18.59 26.20
CA ALA A 81 9.67 19.74 26.39
C ALA A 81 9.23 20.38 25.06
N ILE A 82 10.15 20.52 24.10
CA ILE A 82 9.86 21.03 22.75
C ILE A 82 8.99 20.04 21.95
N MET A 83 9.35 18.76 21.96
CA MET A 83 8.63 17.71 21.23
C MET A 83 7.20 17.51 21.75
N ALA A 84 6.97 17.66 23.05
CA ALA A 84 5.63 17.60 23.64
C ALA A 84 4.72 18.71 23.10
N VAL A 85 5.24 19.93 22.90
CA VAL A 85 4.48 21.02 22.24
C VAL A 85 4.31 20.75 20.75
N MET A 86 5.37 20.34 20.04
CA MET A 86 5.34 20.15 18.59
C MET A 86 4.46 18.98 18.16
N ASN A 87 4.59 17.81 18.78
CA ASN A 87 3.79 16.64 18.47
C ASN A 87 2.32 16.84 18.89
N ARG A 88 2.05 17.51 20.03
CA ARG A 88 0.69 17.91 20.40
C ARG A 88 0.06 18.81 19.35
N LYS A 89 0.78 19.84 18.88
CA LYS A 89 0.30 20.71 17.80
C LYS A 89 0.08 19.95 16.49
N ARG A 90 0.88 18.95 16.14
CA ARG A 90 0.59 18.09 14.97
C ARG A 90 -0.74 17.32 15.10
N LEU A 91 -1.08 16.89 16.31
CA LEU A 91 -2.34 16.20 16.63
C LEU A 91 -3.56 17.15 16.69
N GLU A 92 -3.37 18.36 17.23
CA GLU A 92 -4.42 19.37 17.44
C GLU A 92 -4.68 20.21 16.16
N ASP A 93 -3.61 20.67 15.51
CA ASP A 93 -3.60 21.57 14.36
C ASP A 93 -3.31 20.82 13.04
N THR A 94 -4.10 19.79 12.72
CA THR A 94 -3.95 19.05 11.45
C THR A 94 -4.11 19.94 10.19
N HIS A 95 -4.71 21.15 10.31
CA HIS A 95 -4.87 22.16 9.24
C HIS A 95 -4.75 23.61 9.71
N THR A 96 -3.58 24.06 10.15
CA THR A 96 -3.39 25.50 10.44
C THR A 96 -3.49 26.37 9.18
N ARG A 97 -4.46 27.30 9.22
CA ARG A 97 -4.40 28.58 8.48
C ARG A 97 -3.29 29.45 9.09
N GLU A 98 -2.79 30.40 8.33
CA GLU A 98 -1.47 31.04 8.53
C GLU A 98 -1.29 31.94 9.76
N HIS A 99 -2.33 32.12 10.59
CA HIS A 99 -2.32 33.05 11.72
C HIS A 99 -3.02 32.44 12.94
N ASP A 100 -2.22 31.87 13.84
CA ASP A 100 -2.33 31.98 15.31
C ASP A 100 -1.18 31.16 15.94
N LEU A 101 -0.03 31.82 16.12
CA LEU A 101 1.11 31.29 16.88
C LEU A 101 1.14 31.98 18.24
N ASP A 102 0.76 31.27 19.30
CA ASP A 102 0.73 31.80 20.67
C ASP A 102 2.09 32.39 21.11
N GLU A 103 2.04 33.43 21.94
CA GLU A 103 3.21 34.01 22.63
C GLU A 103 3.99 32.96 23.45
N GLU A 104 3.31 31.91 23.90
CA GLU A 104 3.93 30.79 24.63
C GLU A 104 4.97 30.05 23.77
N ILE A 105 4.75 29.93 22.46
CA ILE A 105 5.72 29.35 21.52
C ILE A 105 6.89 30.33 21.32
N LEU A 106 6.63 31.63 21.22
CA LEU A 106 7.68 32.65 21.06
C LEU A 106 8.61 32.71 22.28
N ASN A 107 8.06 32.55 23.48
CA ASN A 107 8.84 32.47 24.72
C ASN A 107 9.60 31.14 24.83
N ALA A 108 8.98 29.99 24.51
CA ALA A 108 9.69 28.70 24.46
C ALA A 108 10.83 28.71 23.42
N ARG A 109 10.62 29.31 22.25
CA ARG A 109 11.62 29.51 21.18
C ARG A 109 12.80 30.38 21.60
N GLN A 110 12.61 31.35 22.50
CA GLN A 110 13.70 32.20 22.98
C GLN A 110 14.59 31.56 24.05
N ILE A 111 14.10 30.53 24.76
CA ILE A 111 14.81 29.92 25.89
C ILE A 111 15.83 28.87 25.41
N VAL A 112 15.62 28.25 24.23
CA VAL A 112 16.51 27.21 23.69
C VAL A 112 16.70 27.38 22.17
N LEU A 113 17.71 28.18 21.78
CA LEU A 113 18.54 28.00 20.56
C LEU A 113 19.52 29.19 20.42
N THR A 114 20.83 28.94 20.61
CA THR A 114 21.87 29.84 20.11
C THR A 114 21.91 29.77 18.58
N LYS A 115 22.17 30.91 17.92
CA LYS A 115 22.25 31.02 16.46
C LYS A 115 23.08 29.88 15.85
N TYR A 116 22.47 29.11 14.96
CA TYR A 116 23.19 28.23 14.05
C TYR A 116 24.04 29.11 13.12
N GLN A 117 25.35 28.99 13.16
CA GLN A 117 26.25 29.51 12.12
C GLN A 117 26.63 28.37 11.17
N ASP A 118 26.85 28.71 9.90
CA ASP A 118 26.87 27.79 8.77
C ASP A 118 27.89 26.64 8.85
N ASP A 119 27.44 25.43 8.48
CA ASP A 119 28.30 24.42 7.88
C ASP A 119 28.59 24.78 6.41
N GLU A 120 29.58 25.65 6.20
CA GLU A 120 30.14 25.89 4.85
C GLU A 120 30.84 24.64 4.31
N ASN A 121 30.09 23.70 3.71
CA ASN A 121 30.64 22.80 2.68
C ASN A 121 29.62 22.16 1.69
N HIS A 122 28.31 22.28 1.89
CA HIS A 122 27.31 21.79 0.91
C HIS A 122 26.59 22.89 0.11
N ALA A 123 26.89 24.17 0.34
CA ALA A 123 26.24 25.33 -0.29
C ALA A 123 26.56 25.57 -1.81
N LYS A 124 27.09 24.57 -2.53
CA LYS A 124 27.45 24.68 -3.97
C LYS A 124 26.55 23.90 -4.94
N ALA A 125 25.49 23.24 -4.47
CA ALA A 125 24.48 22.63 -5.34
C ALA A 125 23.11 23.37 -5.30
N SER A 126 22.77 24.07 -4.22
CA SER A 126 21.44 24.69 -4.00
C SER A 126 21.38 26.18 -4.39
N ARG A 127 21.53 26.50 -5.69
CA ARG A 127 21.23 27.86 -6.19
C ARG A 127 20.41 27.86 -7.48
N LYS A 128 19.10 27.65 -7.35
CA LYS A 128 18.04 28.40 -8.07
C LYS A 128 16.61 27.96 -7.68
N TYR A 129 16.15 28.39 -6.50
CA TYR A 129 14.74 28.69 -6.27
C TYR A 129 14.64 29.98 -5.45
N GLN A 130 14.31 31.07 -6.14
CA GLN A 130 13.74 32.32 -5.61
C GLN A 130 12.38 32.46 -6.32
N LEU A 131 11.34 33.07 -5.74
CA LEU A 131 11.32 34.15 -4.76
C LEU A 131 10.00 34.11 -3.94
N GLY A 132 10.00 34.69 -2.74
CA GLY A 132 8.79 34.96 -1.94
C GLY A 132 9.14 35.05 -0.46
N ASP A 133 9.17 36.26 0.10
CA ASP A 133 9.67 36.52 1.46
C ASP A 133 8.94 35.69 2.52
N SER A 134 9.66 34.77 3.15
CA SER A 134 9.19 33.96 4.28
C SER A 134 9.96 34.34 5.54
N ILE A 135 9.25 34.42 6.66
CA ILE A 135 9.83 34.73 7.98
C ILE A 135 10.75 33.57 8.41
N ASP A 136 11.90 33.90 8.99
CA ASP A 136 12.97 32.95 9.31
C ASP A 136 12.54 31.74 10.16
N GLY A 137 12.45 30.58 9.50
CA GLY A 137 13.40 29.50 9.74
C GLY A 137 13.28 28.65 11.01
N TYR A 138 12.33 27.70 11.02
CA TYR A 138 12.47 26.45 11.79
C TYR A 138 12.03 25.25 10.93
N ARG A 139 12.74 24.13 11.08
CA ARG A 139 12.43 22.86 10.42
C ARG A 139 12.08 21.82 11.47
N TYR A 140 10.98 21.09 11.27
CA TYR A 140 10.73 19.88 12.04
C TYR A 140 11.84 18.87 11.73
N GLY A 141 12.46 18.29 12.75
CA GLY A 141 13.55 17.34 12.60
C GLY A 141 14.37 17.23 13.88
N VAL A 142 14.98 16.07 14.13
CA VAL A 142 15.85 15.84 15.28
C VAL A 142 17.27 16.25 14.89
N PRO A 143 17.88 17.29 15.47
CA PRO A 143 19.24 17.68 15.15
C PRO A 143 20.24 16.56 15.50
N ALA A 144 21.29 16.38 14.70
CA ALA A 144 22.27 15.31 14.92
C ALA A 144 22.88 15.32 16.33
N ARG A 145 23.12 16.49 16.92
CA ARG A 145 23.61 16.65 18.29
C ARG A 145 22.59 16.21 19.35
N VAL A 146 21.29 16.39 19.10
CA VAL A 146 20.21 15.93 19.99
C VAL A 146 20.02 14.42 19.88
N ALA A 147 20.12 13.85 18.68
CA ALA A 147 20.12 12.40 18.49
C ALA A 147 21.32 11.74 19.20
N GLU A 148 22.51 12.35 19.14
CA GLU A 148 23.69 11.87 19.87
C GLU A 148 23.54 12.00 21.40
N ALA A 149 22.96 13.11 21.89
CA ALA A 149 22.61 13.24 23.32
C ALA A 149 21.63 12.14 23.76
N ALA A 150 20.57 11.91 22.98
CA ALA A 150 19.58 10.87 23.25
C ALA A 150 20.19 9.46 23.27
N ARG A 151 21.16 9.19 22.38
CA ARG A 151 21.96 7.96 22.34
C ARG A 151 22.80 7.76 23.60
N ILE A 152 23.54 8.80 24.02
CA ILE A 152 24.37 8.78 25.23
C ILE A 152 23.52 8.48 26.47
N VAL A 153 22.37 9.14 26.62
CA VAL A 153 21.44 8.89 27.75
C VAL A 153 20.84 7.49 27.69
N ALA A 154 20.51 6.97 26.50
CA ALA A 154 19.95 5.63 26.33
C ALA A 154 20.90 4.51 26.80
N GLU A 155 22.18 4.62 26.44
CA GLU A 155 23.22 3.64 26.78
C GLU A 155 23.72 3.75 28.23
N ALA A 156 23.68 4.96 28.83
CA ALA A 156 24.26 5.22 30.15
C ALA A 156 23.49 4.59 31.33
N SER A 157 22.21 4.28 31.17
CA SER A 157 21.39 3.61 32.22
C SER A 157 20.34 2.67 31.60
N PRO A 158 20.76 1.50 31.10
CA PRO A 158 19.87 0.56 30.44
C PRO A 158 18.83 0.01 31.41
N LEU A 159 17.56 0.33 31.18
CA LEU A 159 16.45 -0.20 31.98
C LEU A 159 16.17 -1.67 31.59
N PRO A 160 15.82 -2.55 32.55
CA PRO A 160 15.41 -3.92 32.24
C PRO A 160 14.12 -3.93 31.40
N LEU A 161 14.00 -4.89 30.49
CA LEU A 161 12.78 -5.08 29.71
C LEU A 161 11.56 -5.31 30.63
N PRO A 162 10.36 -4.79 30.28
CA PRO A 162 9.13 -5.18 30.96
C PRO A 162 8.96 -6.71 30.93
N SER A 163 8.80 -7.32 32.11
CA SER A 163 8.61 -8.77 32.22
C SER A 163 7.17 -9.22 31.97
N ASP A 164 6.22 -8.28 32.05
CA ASP A 164 4.81 -8.43 31.70
C ASP A 164 4.25 -7.07 31.28
N TYR A 165 3.24 -7.07 30.42
CA TYR A 165 2.47 -5.89 30.01
C TYR A 165 1.03 -5.92 30.57
N GLY A 166 0.72 -6.83 31.49
CA GLY A 166 -0.54 -6.91 32.22
C GLY A 166 -1.72 -7.48 31.40
N VAL A 167 -1.46 -8.08 30.23
CA VAL A 167 -2.49 -8.57 29.32
C VAL A 167 -2.17 -9.95 28.73
N ASN A 168 -3.14 -10.87 28.81
CA ASN A 168 -3.06 -12.15 28.10
C ASN A 168 -3.71 -12.01 26.71
N ILE A 169 -2.92 -11.49 25.75
CA ILE A 169 -3.34 -11.28 24.35
C ILE A 169 -3.95 -12.54 23.75
N ALA A 170 -3.30 -13.70 23.94
CA ALA A 170 -3.76 -14.97 23.38
C ALA A 170 -5.12 -15.41 23.95
N GLN A 171 -5.33 -15.29 25.26
CA GLN A 171 -6.61 -15.63 25.90
C GLN A 171 -7.75 -14.73 25.41
N ILE A 172 -7.50 -13.42 25.26
CA ILE A 172 -8.52 -12.46 24.81
C ILE A 172 -8.84 -12.68 23.32
N SER A 173 -7.82 -12.85 22.48
CA SER A 173 -8.02 -13.14 21.05
C SER A 173 -8.78 -14.46 20.85
N ASN A 174 -8.38 -15.54 21.53
CA ASN A 174 -9.07 -16.83 21.47
C ASN A 174 -10.51 -16.78 21.98
N ARG A 175 -10.83 -15.90 22.94
CA ARG A 175 -12.21 -15.72 23.46
C ARG A 175 -13.16 -15.19 22.38
N TYR A 176 -12.72 -14.26 21.54
CA TYR A 176 -13.58 -13.55 20.60
C TYR A 176 -13.45 -14.03 19.14
N ARG A 177 -12.29 -14.55 18.74
CA ARG A 177 -12.02 -15.12 17.41
C ARG A 177 -11.99 -16.65 17.37
N GLY A 178 -11.98 -17.32 18.53
CA GLY A 178 -11.78 -18.77 18.63
C GLY A 178 -10.34 -19.20 18.36
N SER A 179 -10.06 -20.49 18.57
CA SER A 179 -8.76 -21.10 18.24
C SER A 179 -8.67 -21.44 16.74
N SER A 180 -8.72 -20.41 15.90
CA SER A 180 -8.55 -20.52 14.45
C SER A 180 -7.06 -20.55 14.08
N ALA A 181 -6.65 -21.56 13.32
CA ALA A 181 -5.38 -21.52 12.61
C ALA A 181 -5.58 -20.70 11.32
N ASP A 182 -5.44 -19.38 11.43
CA ASP A 182 -5.75 -18.39 10.39
C ASP A 182 -4.86 -18.50 9.13
N THR A 183 -3.84 -19.35 9.19
CA THR A 183 -2.83 -19.58 8.15
C THR A 183 -2.84 -21.03 7.67
N LYS A 184 -4.01 -21.71 7.66
CA LYS A 184 -4.21 -23.06 7.06
C LYS A 184 -3.93 -23.09 5.55
N ALA A 185 -2.67 -22.90 5.16
CA ALA A 185 -2.15 -23.46 3.94
C ALA A 185 -2.33 -24.99 4.00
N PRO A 186 -2.78 -25.65 2.92
CA PRO A 186 -2.92 -27.11 2.92
C PRO A 186 -1.58 -27.80 3.25
N LEU A 187 -1.63 -28.76 4.18
CA LEU A 187 -0.45 -29.44 4.76
C LEU A 187 0.60 -29.79 3.70
N HIS A 188 1.80 -29.24 3.85
CA HIS A 188 2.92 -29.50 2.96
C HIS A 188 3.48 -30.91 3.20
N LYS A 189 2.97 -31.89 2.45
CA LYS A 189 3.60 -33.21 2.34
C LYS A 189 4.58 -33.22 1.18
N TYR A 190 5.86 -33.01 1.50
CA TYR A 190 6.95 -33.13 0.53
C TYR A 190 6.86 -34.47 -0.22
N GLN A 191 6.81 -34.40 -1.55
CA GLN A 191 6.95 -35.57 -2.41
C GLN A 191 8.40 -35.66 -2.83
N ALA A 192 9.11 -36.67 -2.29
CA ALA A 192 10.45 -36.98 -2.75
C ALA A 192 10.41 -37.36 -4.24
N PRO A 193 11.33 -36.85 -5.07
CA PRO A 193 11.37 -37.23 -6.48
C PRO A 193 11.57 -38.74 -6.62
N ASP A 194 10.75 -39.36 -7.46
CA ASP A 194 10.81 -40.81 -7.72
C ASP A 194 12.08 -41.15 -8.51
N THR A 195 13.18 -41.30 -7.76
CA THR A 195 14.47 -41.70 -8.30
C THR A 195 14.43 -43.18 -8.63
N GLY A 196 13.90 -43.50 -9.81
CA GLY A 196 13.76 -44.84 -10.36
C GLY A 196 15.09 -45.59 -10.51
N ARG A 197 15.62 -46.08 -9.38
CA ARG A 197 16.83 -46.90 -9.31
C ARG A 197 16.73 -47.87 -8.14
N SER A 198 16.10 -49.01 -8.39
CA SER A 198 16.16 -50.15 -7.48
C SER A 198 17.61 -50.64 -7.35
N SER A 199 18.06 -50.82 -6.11
CA SER A 199 19.26 -51.59 -5.77
C SER A 199 19.04 -52.24 -4.40
N PRO A 200 19.55 -53.47 -4.17
CA PRO A 200 19.10 -54.28 -3.03
C PRO A 200 19.71 -53.83 -1.70
N ALA A 201 19.04 -54.20 -0.62
CA ALA A 201 19.37 -53.83 0.75
C ALA A 201 20.82 -54.15 1.18
N GLU A 202 21.44 -53.19 1.85
CA GLU A 202 22.34 -53.46 2.98
C GLU A 202 21.67 -52.96 4.28
N ALA A 203 21.75 -53.77 5.33
CA ALA A 203 21.05 -53.53 6.58
C ALA A 203 22.00 -52.96 7.64
N GLY A 204 21.51 -52.00 8.43
CA GLY A 204 22.09 -51.68 9.74
C GLY A 204 22.87 -50.37 9.85
N VAL A 205 22.15 -49.24 9.85
CA VAL A 205 22.58 -48.03 10.58
C VAL A 205 21.36 -47.54 11.38
N PRO A 206 21.48 -47.21 12.68
CA PRO A 206 20.35 -46.71 13.47
C PRO A 206 19.77 -45.40 12.91
N GLN A 207 18.44 -45.23 13.01
CA GLN A 207 17.79 -43.94 12.82
C GLN A 207 18.16 -42.99 13.97
N THR A 208 19.28 -42.29 13.84
CA THR A 208 19.61 -41.09 14.62
C THR A 208 20.06 -39.99 13.67
N ALA A 209 19.14 -39.57 12.81
CA ALA A 209 19.16 -38.25 12.21
C ALA A 209 18.03 -37.46 12.87
N ASP A 210 18.34 -36.88 14.04
CA ASP A 210 17.60 -35.70 14.50
C ASP A 210 17.69 -34.67 13.37
N ALA A 211 16.59 -34.49 12.65
CA ALA A 211 16.41 -33.31 11.85
C ALA A 211 16.25 -32.14 12.84
N GLN A 212 17.37 -31.59 13.30
CA GLN A 212 17.37 -30.31 13.99
C GLN A 212 16.60 -29.32 13.11
N SER A 213 15.40 -28.95 13.55
CA SER A 213 14.66 -27.86 12.96
C SER A 213 15.52 -26.62 13.11
N SER A 214 16.12 -26.13 12.03
CA SER A 214 16.83 -24.86 12.05
C SER A 214 15.85 -23.79 12.51
N THR A 215 16.16 -23.14 13.62
CA THR A 215 15.38 -22.00 14.15
C THR A 215 15.51 -20.74 13.29
N ASP A 216 16.33 -20.81 12.24
CA ASP A 216 16.65 -19.71 11.35
C ASP A 216 15.64 -19.61 10.21
N PHE A 217 15.21 -18.37 9.95
CA PHE A 217 14.32 -18.04 8.85
C PHE A 217 14.98 -18.34 7.50
N TRP A 218 14.34 -19.12 6.63
CA TRP A 218 14.97 -19.65 5.42
C TRP A 218 15.59 -18.58 4.49
N MET A 219 15.05 -17.34 4.46
CA MET A 219 15.68 -16.27 3.68
C MET A 219 17.07 -15.88 4.21
N THR A 220 17.41 -16.11 5.48
CA THR A 220 18.75 -15.83 6.02
C THR A 220 19.78 -16.93 5.70
N THR A 221 19.32 -18.13 5.35
CA THR A 221 20.18 -19.31 5.12
C THR A 221 20.49 -19.55 3.64
N ILE A 222 19.74 -18.90 2.74
CA ILE A 222 20.01 -18.91 1.29
C ILE A 222 21.00 -17.79 0.89
N GLU A 223 21.68 -18.00 -0.23
CA GLU A 223 22.52 -16.98 -0.87
C GLU A 223 21.66 -15.81 -1.39
N GLN A 224 22.07 -14.58 -1.12
CA GLN A 224 21.30 -13.38 -1.44
C GLN A 224 21.50 -12.93 -2.88
N ARG A 225 20.69 -13.47 -3.80
CA ARG A 225 20.77 -13.19 -5.25
C ARG A 225 19.89 -12.03 -5.73
N GLY A 226 19.27 -11.27 -4.81
CA GLY A 226 18.46 -10.09 -5.13
C GLY A 226 19.28 -8.96 -5.72
N SER A 227 18.88 -8.43 -6.88
CA SER A 227 19.59 -7.37 -7.63
C SER A 227 18.60 -6.47 -8.36
N SER A 228 18.73 -5.15 -8.21
CA SER A 228 17.96 -4.20 -9.04
C SER A 228 18.73 -3.86 -10.31
N PRO A 229 18.30 -4.30 -11.51
CA PRO A 229 19.09 -4.15 -12.74
C PRO A 229 19.18 -2.71 -13.26
N PHE A 230 18.33 -1.82 -12.75
CA PHE A 230 18.31 -0.40 -13.11
C PHE A 230 18.96 0.50 -12.04
N ALA A 231 19.39 -0.07 -10.92
CA ALA A 231 20.20 0.63 -9.92
C ALA A 231 21.69 0.65 -10.32
N PRO A 232 22.53 1.50 -9.69
CA PRO A 232 23.98 1.45 -9.85
C PRO A 232 24.57 0.07 -9.52
N ALA A 233 25.63 -0.31 -10.21
CA ALA A 233 26.30 -1.60 -10.01
C ALA A 233 26.76 -1.79 -8.55
N GLY A 234 26.49 -2.96 -7.99
CA GLY A 234 26.77 -3.28 -6.58
C GLY A 234 25.66 -2.87 -5.59
N TYR A 235 24.54 -2.30 -6.07
CA TYR A 235 23.37 -2.04 -5.22
C TYR A 235 22.82 -3.34 -4.60
N LYS A 236 22.75 -3.38 -3.27
CA LYS A 236 22.18 -4.49 -2.50
C LYS A 236 20.67 -4.32 -2.39
N VAL A 237 19.92 -5.43 -2.37
CA VAL A 237 18.47 -5.42 -2.03
C VAL A 237 18.24 -5.95 -0.62
N TRP A 238 18.80 -7.12 -0.29
CA TRP A 238 18.81 -7.66 1.06
C TRP A 238 19.74 -6.87 2.00
N ARG A 239 19.24 -6.56 3.20
CA ARG A 239 20.00 -5.96 4.31
C ARG A 239 19.59 -6.65 5.61
N ASN A 240 20.48 -7.41 6.24
CA ASN A 240 20.29 -7.79 7.65
C ASN A 240 20.89 -6.67 8.51
N ILE A 241 20.11 -6.07 9.42
CA ILE A 241 20.58 -4.93 10.22
C ILE A 241 21.81 -5.24 11.09
N LYS A 242 22.04 -6.51 11.46
CA LYS A 242 23.23 -6.90 12.23
C LYS A 242 24.52 -6.78 11.41
N ASP A 243 24.46 -6.90 10.09
CA ASP A 243 25.60 -6.66 9.19
C ASP A 243 26.03 -5.18 9.17
N TYR A 244 25.15 -4.28 9.60
CA TYR A 244 25.39 -2.83 9.70
C TYR A 244 25.82 -2.38 11.11
N GLY A 245 25.90 -3.32 12.06
CA GLY A 245 26.37 -3.09 13.43
C GLY A 245 25.29 -3.19 14.51
N ALA A 246 24.03 -3.47 14.17
CA ALA A 246 22.96 -3.59 15.16
C ALA A 246 23.18 -4.82 16.06
N ARG A 247 23.02 -4.66 17.37
CA ARG A 247 23.23 -5.75 18.34
C ARG A 247 21.95 -6.52 18.63
N GLY A 248 20.85 -5.81 18.86
CA GLY A 248 19.60 -6.39 19.32
C GLY A 248 19.67 -6.91 20.76
N ASP A 249 20.46 -6.28 21.62
CA ASP A 249 20.67 -6.65 23.04
C ASP A 249 19.82 -5.86 24.05
N GLY A 250 19.06 -4.85 23.60
CA GLY A 250 18.22 -3.97 24.41
C GLY A 250 18.98 -2.93 25.21
N VAL A 251 20.29 -2.78 24.97
CA VAL A 251 21.23 -1.94 25.73
C VAL A 251 21.99 -0.98 24.83
N THR A 252 22.49 -1.47 23.69
CA THR A 252 23.17 -0.66 22.68
C THR A 252 22.13 0.08 21.85
N ASP A 253 22.33 1.37 21.59
CA ASP A 253 21.47 2.09 20.65
C ASP A 253 21.74 1.60 19.21
N ASP A 254 20.72 0.98 18.63
CA ASP A 254 20.78 0.40 17.30
C ASP A 254 20.21 1.35 16.21
N THR A 255 19.75 2.56 16.56
CA THR A 255 19.12 3.51 15.60
C THR A 255 20.07 3.80 14.44
N ALA A 256 21.33 4.10 14.73
CA ALA A 256 22.32 4.44 13.70
C ALA A 256 22.61 3.26 12.76
N ALA A 257 22.70 2.04 13.29
CA ALA A 257 22.94 0.83 12.51
C ALA A 257 21.73 0.47 11.63
N ILE A 258 20.52 0.58 12.17
CA ILE A 258 19.27 0.34 11.44
C ILE A 258 19.09 1.38 10.32
N ASN A 259 19.21 2.68 10.62
CA ASN A 259 19.10 3.73 9.60
C ASN A 259 20.20 3.63 8.52
N LYS A 260 21.41 3.19 8.89
CA LYS A 260 22.47 2.88 7.92
C LYS A 260 22.11 1.71 7.01
N ALA A 261 21.54 0.63 7.55
CA ALA A 261 21.04 -0.48 6.73
C ALA A 261 19.98 0.00 5.73
N ILE A 262 19.02 0.82 6.18
CA ILE A 262 17.91 1.31 5.36
C ILE A 262 18.38 2.26 4.26
N SER A 263 19.40 3.09 4.51
CA SER A 263 19.89 4.10 3.56
C SER A 263 21.03 3.63 2.64
N ASP A 264 21.70 2.50 2.93
CA ASP A 264 22.82 1.98 2.13
C ASP A 264 22.45 1.83 0.65
N GLY A 265 23.39 2.18 -0.23
CA GLY A 265 23.20 2.14 -1.69
C GLY A 265 22.61 3.40 -2.32
N GLY A 266 22.60 4.55 -1.62
CA GLY A 266 22.25 5.86 -2.21
C GLY A 266 20.77 5.98 -2.58
N ARG A 267 19.90 5.51 -1.69
CA ARG A 267 18.46 5.31 -1.94
C ARG A 267 17.64 6.59 -1.95
N CYS A 268 16.41 6.45 -2.41
CA CYS A 268 15.40 7.51 -2.43
C CYS A 268 14.99 7.95 -1.00
N GLY A 269 15.59 9.04 -0.55
CA GLY A 269 15.29 9.74 0.71
C GLY A 269 14.89 11.19 0.46
N GLN A 270 15.36 12.12 1.30
CA GLN A 270 15.06 13.55 1.17
C GLN A 270 15.32 14.10 -0.24
N GLY A 271 14.33 14.76 -0.83
CA GLY A 271 14.45 15.43 -2.13
C GLY A 271 14.47 14.49 -3.35
N CYS A 272 14.19 13.21 -3.17
CA CYS A 272 14.03 12.24 -4.27
C CYS A 272 12.59 12.20 -4.83
N GLY A 273 11.58 12.42 -3.98
CA GLY A 273 10.15 12.37 -4.37
C GLY A 273 9.60 10.94 -4.46
N SER A 274 10.12 10.13 -5.38
CA SER A 274 9.79 8.70 -5.51
C SER A 274 10.88 7.97 -6.31
N SER A 275 10.93 6.62 -6.22
CA SER A 275 11.74 5.82 -7.15
C SER A 275 11.37 4.33 -7.13
N THR A 276 11.42 3.71 -8.31
CA THR A 276 11.15 2.27 -8.50
C THR A 276 12.41 1.42 -8.50
N ILE A 277 13.59 2.03 -8.73
CA ILE A 277 14.86 1.31 -8.94
C ILE A 277 15.64 1.00 -7.64
N TYR A 278 15.24 1.55 -6.50
CA TYR A 278 15.93 1.39 -5.20
C TYR A 278 15.16 0.57 -4.15
N PRO A 279 14.71 -0.67 -4.44
CA PRO A 279 14.01 -1.51 -3.47
C PRO A 279 14.94 -1.93 -2.33
N ALA A 280 14.42 -2.04 -1.11
CA ALA A 280 15.13 -2.66 0.00
C ALA A 280 14.26 -3.65 0.76
N PHE A 281 14.83 -4.81 1.04
CA PHE A 281 14.31 -5.76 2.01
C PHE A 281 15.21 -5.71 3.25
N VAL A 282 14.73 -5.07 4.31
CA VAL A 282 15.46 -4.86 5.56
C VAL A 282 14.99 -5.90 6.56
N TYR A 283 15.83 -6.89 6.82
CA TYR A 283 15.57 -7.98 7.74
C TYR A 283 16.04 -7.65 9.16
N PHE A 284 15.17 -7.91 10.13
CA PHE A 284 15.41 -7.73 11.56
C PHE A 284 15.40 -9.12 12.24
N PRO A 285 16.57 -9.70 12.55
CA PRO A 285 16.64 -10.94 13.33
C PRO A 285 16.01 -10.77 14.72
N SER A 286 15.67 -11.86 15.41
CA SER A 286 15.21 -11.78 16.80
C SER A 286 16.22 -11.09 17.70
N GLY A 287 15.70 -10.34 18.67
CA GLY A 287 16.45 -9.43 19.53
C GLY A 287 15.60 -8.24 19.97
N THR A 288 16.18 -7.41 20.82
CA THR A 288 15.60 -6.13 21.25
C THR A 288 16.50 -5.00 20.79
N TYR A 289 16.00 -4.15 19.90
CA TYR A 289 16.76 -3.06 19.31
C TYR A 289 16.36 -1.77 20.03
N LEU A 290 17.24 -1.26 20.89
CA LEU A 290 17.03 -0.01 21.60
C LEU A 290 17.22 1.16 20.61
N VAL A 291 16.31 2.14 20.63
CA VAL A 291 16.35 3.28 19.70
C VAL A 291 16.03 4.60 20.41
N SER A 292 16.87 5.61 20.22
CA SER A 292 16.74 6.96 20.82
C SER A 292 16.27 8.04 19.84
N SER A 293 16.19 7.74 18.54
CA SER A 293 15.62 8.63 17.53
C SER A 293 15.00 7.82 16.37
N PRO A 294 14.17 8.44 15.50
CA PRO A 294 13.35 7.73 14.51
C PRO A 294 14.13 6.81 13.56
N ILE A 295 13.57 5.62 13.35
CA ILE A 295 13.89 4.76 12.21
C ILE A 295 13.16 5.31 10.99
N ILE A 296 13.89 5.82 10.02
CA ILE A 296 13.33 6.44 8.81
C ILE A 296 13.15 5.37 7.75
N GLN A 297 11.91 5.00 7.41
CA GLN A 297 11.64 4.10 6.30
C GLN A 297 11.74 4.89 4.98
N TYR A 298 12.76 4.59 4.18
CA TYR A 298 12.92 5.19 2.84
C TYR A 298 11.87 4.64 1.85
N TYR A 299 11.67 5.31 0.72
CA TYR A 299 10.74 4.89 -0.33
C TYR A 299 11.02 3.46 -0.83
N ASN A 300 10.00 2.71 -1.27
CA ASN A 300 10.16 1.33 -1.81
C ASN A 300 10.92 0.39 -0.85
N THR A 301 10.39 0.18 0.36
CA THR A 301 11.05 -0.59 1.43
C THR A 301 10.11 -1.56 2.15
N GLU A 302 10.55 -2.81 2.29
CA GLU A 302 9.98 -3.77 3.23
C GLU A 302 10.84 -3.85 4.50
N PHE A 303 10.22 -3.74 5.68
CA PHE A 303 10.79 -4.15 6.96
C PHE A 303 10.21 -5.52 7.34
N TYR A 304 11.08 -6.50 7.54
CA TYR A 304 10.70 -7.89 7.81
C TYR A 304 11.36 -8.37 9.11
N GLY A 305 10.59 -8.45 10.18
CA GLY A 305 11.02 -9.10 11.42
C GLY A 305 11.00 -10.62 11.32
N ASN A 306 11.88 -11.28 12.09
CA ASN A 306 11.92 -12.75 12.18
C ASN A 306 10.51 -13.30 12.53
N PRO A 307 9.90 -14.15 11.67
CA PRO A 307 8.52 -14.59 11.85
C PRO A 307 8.37 -15.69 12.93
N PHE A 308 9.47 -16.24 13.45
CA PHE A 308 9.46 -17.23 14.52
C PHE A 308 9.45 -16.61 15.92
N ASP A 309 10.17 -15.49 16.11
CA ASP A 309 10.09 -14.65 17.30
C ASP A 309 10.30 -13.19 16.89
N TYR A 310 9.23 -12.41 16.96
CA TYR A 310 9.19 -11.05 16.43
C TYR A 310 10.19 -10.16 17.20
N PRO A 311 11.12 -9.48 16.52
CA PRO A 311 12.02 -8.53 17.16
C PRO A 311 11.25 -7.41 17.85
N THR A 312 11.79 -6.95 18.98
CA THR A 312 11.30 -5.77 19.69
C THR A 312 12.06 -4.54 19.21
N ILE A 313 11.36 -3.53 18.69
CA ILE A 313 11.88 -2.16 18.61
C ILE A 313 11.50 -1.48 19.92
N LEU A 314 12.50 -1.11 20.72
CA LEU A 314 12.34 -0.57 22.06
C LEU A 314 12.75 0.90 22.06
N ALA A 315 11.79 1.81 22.17
CA ALA A 315 12.12 3.22 22.29
C ALA A 315 12.74 3.50 23.66
N ALA A 316 13.87 4.20 23.67
CA ALA A 316 14.53 4.65 24.89
C ALA A 316 13.66 5.66 25.66
N SER A 317 13.90 5.81 26.96
CA SER A 317 13.29 6.91 27.72
C SER A 317 13.74 8.27 27.19
N SER A 318 14.98 8.37 26.71
CA SER A 318 15.53 9.53 26.02
C SER A 318 15.04 9.72 24.58
N PHE A 319 14.12 8.91 24.08
CA PHE A 319 13.70 8.99 22.66
C PHE A 319 13.18 10.38 22.29
N VAL A 320 13.70 10.96 21.20
CA VAL A 320 13.27 12.26 20.64
C VAL A 320 12.73 12.06 19.24
N GLY A 321 11.43 12.32 19.01
CA GLY A 321 10.78 12.23 17.70
C GLY A 321 9.24 12.20 17.76
N LEU A 322 8.58 12.17 16.62
CA LEU A 322 7.14 11.83 16.52
C LEU A 322 6.95 10.31 16.51
N GLY A 323 7.43 9.66 15.44
CA GLY A 323 7.31 8.22 15.23
C GLY A 323 8.62 7.48 15.46
N VAL A 324 8.57 6.38 16.22
CA VAL A 324 9.72 5.48 16.40
C VAL A 324 10.11 4.82 15.07
N ILE A 325 9.12 4.46 14.25
CA ILE A 325 9.28 4.31 12.80
C ILE A 325 8.48 5.42 12.10
N THR A 326 9.03 5.99 11.03
CA THR A 326 8.40 7.05 10.25
C THR A 326 8.43 6.74 8.75
N SER A 327 7.27 6.73 8.09
CA SER A 327 7.14 6.49 6.63
C SER A 327 7.35 7.74 5.78
N ASP A 328 7.14 8.91 6.36
CA ASP A 328 7.48 10.21 5.77
C ASP A 328 8.16 11.08 6.84
N VAL A 329 9.01 12.01 6.44
CA VAL A 329 9.78 12.86 7.36
C VAL A 329 9.45 14.31 7.06
N TYR A 330 8.81 14.96 8.02
CA TYR A 330 8.67 16.42 8.00
C TYR A 330 10.03 17.10 7.92
N VAL A 331 10.15 18.10 7.05
CA VAL A 331 11.30 19.00 6.94
C VAL A 331 10.91 20.47 7.12
N GLY A 332 9.63 20.73 7.39
CA GLY A 332 9.04 22.03 7.69
C GLY A 332 7.59 21.86 8.17
N ASP A 333 6.85 22.96 8.31
CA ASP A 333 5.47 22.91 8.79
C ASP A 333 4.53 22.22 7.78
N LYS A 334 4.76 22.40 6.48
CA LYS A 334 3.97 21.83 5.38
C LYS A 334 4.81 21.01 4.37
N GLU A 335 6.10 20.83 4.66
CA GLU A 335 7.06 20.15 3.78
C GLU A 335 7.50 18.81 4.36
N GLN A 336 7.60 17.80 3.51
CA GLN A 336 7.87 16.40 3.85
C GLN A 336 8.83 15.79 2.83
N TRP A 337 9.29 14.55 3.02
CA TRP A 337 10.21 13.90 2.08
C TRP A 337 9.50 13.43 0.81
N TYR A 338 8.25 12.98 0.97
CA TYR A 338 7.42 12.47 -0.11
C TYR A 338 6.11 13.27 -0.17
N LEU A 339 5.41 13.18 -1.30
CA LEU A 339 4.02 13.59 -1.35
C LEU A 339 3.18 12.45 -0.78
N ASN A 340 2.34 12.72 0.22
CA ASN A 340 1.61 11.68 0.95
C ASN A 340 0.69 10.81 0.06
N THR A 341 0.15 11.36 -1.03
CA THR A 341 -0.63 10.62 -2.05
C THR A 341 0.22 9.76 -2.97
N ASN A 342 1.55 9.95 -2.98
CA ASN A 342 2.48 9.23 -3.85
C ASN A 342 3.45 8.35 -3.05
N ASN A 343 3.23 8.20 -1.72
CA ASN A 343 4.12 7.48 -0.81
C ASN A 343 3.84 5.96 -0.82
N PHE A 344 4.07 5.33 -1.98
CA PHE A 344 3.76 3.93 -2.31
C PHE A 344 4.83 2.91 -1.85
N LEU A 345 4.52 1.62 -2.00
CA LEU A 345 5.46 0.47 -1.91
C LEU A 345 6.18 0.38 -0.55
N ARG A 346 5.42 0.14 0.52
CA ARG A 346 5.93 0.08 1.90
C ARG A 346 5.30 -1.06 2.69
N SER A 347 6.12 -1.89 3.32
CA SER A 347 5.61 -2.92 4.23
C SER A 347 6.38 -2.90 5.54
N ILE A 348 5.70 -3.08 6.66
CA ILE A 348 6.30 -3.39 7.96
C ILE A 348 5.58 -4.61 8.52
N ARG A 349 6.31 -5.71 8.73
CA ARG A 349 5.73 -6.97 9.19
C ARG A 349 6.55 -7.70 10.24
N ASN A 350 5.83 -8.31 11.21
CA ASN A 350 6.35 -9.17 12.28
C ASN A 350 7.18 -8.43 13.36
N PHE A 351 6.59 -7.47 14.08
CA PHE A 351 7.30 -6.67 15.10
C PHE A 351 6.58 -6.61 16.45
N LYS A 352 7.36 -6.42 17.51
CA LYS A 352 6.89 -5.85 18.78
C LYS A 352 7.40 -4.41 18.83
N MET A 353 6.52 -3.43 18.96
CA MET A 353 6.87 -2.02 19.14
C MET A 353 6.63 -1.65 20.60
N ASP A 354 7.68 -1.45 21.37
CA ASP A 354 7.58 -1.03 22.77
C ASP A 354 7.97 0.44 22.91
N ILE A 355 6.99 1.27 23.22
CA ILE A 355 7.19 2.70 23.54
C ILE A 355 6.88 3.02 25.00
N THR A 356 6.70 2.01 25.87
CA THR A 356 6.33 2.19 27.28
C THR A 356 7.29 3.06 28.10
N ARG A 357 8.48 3.37 27.58
CA ARG A 357 9.52 4.16 28.24
C ARG A 357 9.59 5.64 27.82
N THR A 358 9.06 6.01 26.65
CA THR A 358 9.19 7.39 26.14
C THR A 358 8.44 8.37 27.03
N ASP A 359 8.77 9.67 26.97
CA ASP A 359 8.04 10.70 27.73
C ASP A 359 6.52 10.53 27.57
N PRO A 360 5.77 10.28 28.66
CA PRO A 360 4.33 10.06 28.63
C PRO A 360 3.53 11.28 28.20
N ASN A 361 4.15 12.45 28.06
CA ASN A 361 3.50 13.70 27.63
C ASN A 361 3.87 14.09 26.20
N ALA A 362 4.89 13.47 25.58
CA ALA A 362 5.46 13.90 24.30
C ALA A 362 4.67 13.48 23.03
N TYR A 363 3.51 12.84 23.17
CA TYR A 363 2.65 12.38 22.05
C TYR A 363 3.35 11.42 21.06
N VAL A 364 4.43 10.77 21.50
CA VAL A 364 5.20 9.82 20.69
C VAL A 364 4.29 8.69 20.20
N CYS A 365 4.41 8.39 18.91
CA CYS A 365 3.78 7.24 18.29
C CYS A 365 4.81 6.14 17.99
N ALA A 366 4.38 4.88 18.01
CA ALA A 366 5.27 3.79 17.62
C ALA A 366 5.51 3.78 16.10
N ILE A 367 4.48 4.04 15.30
CA ILE A 367 4.61 4.22 13.85
C ILE A 367 3.84 5.46 13.41
N HIS A 368 4.56 6.41 12.81
CA HIS A 368 4.00 7.46 11.97
C HIS A 368 3.82 6.88 10.56
N TRP A 369 2.56 6.68 10.14
CA TRP A 369 2.19 5.87 8.97
C TRP A 369 1.40 6.68 7.92
N GLN A 370 2.01 7.77 7.47
CA GLN A 370 1.52 8.59 6.37
C GLN A 370 1.93 7.96 5.03
N VAL A 371 0.97 7.34 4.33
CA VAL A 371 1.22 6.46 3.16
C VAL A 371 0.07 6.47 2.14
N ALA A 372 0.38 5.95 0.94
CA ALA A 372 -0.56 5.76 -0.16
C ALA A 372 -0.83 4.27 -0.47
N GLN A 373 -1.27 3.95 -1.70
CA GLN A 373 -1.55 2.59 -2.19
C GLN A 373 -0.31 1.66 -2.17
N ALA A 374 -0.55 0.34 -2.24
CA ALA A 374 0.47 -0.70 -2.13
C ALA A 374 1.34 -0.58 -0.86
N THR A 375 0.67 -0.34 0.28
CA THR A 375 1.31 -0.29 1.59
C THR A 375 0.60 -1.17 2.61
N SER A 376 1.38 -1.78 3.51
CA SER A 376 0.90 -2.75 4.49
C SER A 376 1.57 -2.65 5.87
N LEU A 377 0.78 -2.70 6.94
CA LEU A 377 1.25 -3.05 8.30
C LEU A 377 0.65 -4.41 8.68
N GLU A 378 1.49 -5.37 9.05
CA GLU A 378 1.04 -6.72 9.37
C GLU A 378 1.72 -7.33 10.60
N ASN A 379 0.96 -8.05 11.43
CA ASN A 379 1.50 -8.84 12.53
C ASN A 379 2.36 -8.00 13.51
N ILE A 380 1.86 -6.83 13.92
CA ILE A 380 2.58 -5.92 14.85
C ILE A 380 1.85 -5.88 16.20
N ILE A 381 2.60 -6.00 17.29
CA ILE A 381 2.13 -5.78 18.66
C ILE A 381 2.70 -4.47 19.17
N PHE A 382 1.86 -3.58 19.68
CA PHE A 382 2.20 -2.26 20.19
C PHE A 382 2.01 -2.22 21.70
N TYR A 383 3.06 -1.89 22.44
CA TYR A 383 3.05 -1.75 23.89
C TYR A 383 3.27 -0.29 24.30
N MET A 384 2.34 0.22 25.11
CA MET A 384 2.28 1.60 25.59
C MET A 384 1.91 1.64 27.07
N MET A 385 2.14 2.78 27.72
CA MET A 385 1.73 2.98 29.12
C MET A 385 0.21 2.84 29.30
N GLN A 386 -0.21 2.35 30.48
CA GLN A 386 -1.61 2.01 30.82
C GLN A 386 -2.13 2.84 32.02
N ASP A 387 -1.52 3.99 32.30
CA ASP A 387 -1.83 4.83 33.46
C ASP A 387 -3.09 5.72 33.30
N GLY A 388 -3.69 5.72 32.11
CA GLY A 388 -4.84 6.55 31.73
C GLY A 388 -4.53 8.04 31.52
N LYS A 389 -3.27 8.46 31.64
CA LYS A 389 -2.82 9.86 31.52
C LYS A 389 -1.85 10.09 30.37
N THR A 390 -1.09 9.07 29.99
CA THR A 390 -0.15 9.10 28.87
C THR A 390 -0.79 9.66 27.59
N THR A 391 0.04 10.27 26.74
CA THR A 391 -0.29 10.78 25.41
C THR A 391 0.24 9.87 24.29
N GLN A 392 0.91 8.75 24.64
CA GLN A 392 1.46 7.76 23.71
C GLN A 392 0.42 7.18 22.74
N GLN A 393 0.89 6.84 21.53
CA GLN A 393 0.05 6.40 20.42
C GLN A 393 0.63 5.15 19.74
N GLY A 394 -0.19 4.20 19.29
CA GLY A 394 0.31 3.05 18.52
C GLY A 394 0.63 3.48 17.09
N ILE A 395 -0.41 3.83 16.34
CA ILE A 395 -0.30 4.46 15.01
C ILE A 395 -0.73 5.93 15.12
N TYR A 396 0.04 6.81 14.48
CA TYR A 396 -0.41 8.14 14.12
C TYR A 396 -0.38 8.27 12.59
N MET A 397 -1.51 8.70 12.02
CA MET A 397 -1.71 8.93 10.60
C MET A 397 -2.60 10.16 10.44
N GLU A 398 -2.05 11.19 9.82
CA GLU A 398 -2.66 12.50 9.61
C GLU A 398 -3.31 12.65 8.24
N ASN A 399 -2.79 11.97 7.21
CA ASN A 399 -3.31 11.96 5.83
C ASN A 399 -2.64 10.85 4.98
N GLY A 400 -3.01 10.80 3.69
CA GLY A 400 -2.51 9.86 2.68
C GLY A 400 -3.61 9.45 1.69
N SER A 401 -3.32 8.46 0.82
CA SER A 401 -4.31 7.79 -0.05
C SER A 401 -4.20 6.27 0.08
N GLY A 402 -4.61 5.77 1.24
CA GLY A 402 -4.08 4.57 1.87
C GLY A 402 -4.64 3.23 1.39
N GLY A 403 -3.95 2.18 1.85
CA GLY A 403 -4.16 0.77 1.48
C GLY A 403 -4.68 -0.09 2.63
N PHE A 404 -3.79 -0.92 3.22
CA PHE A 404 -4.20 -2.07 4.03
C PHE A 404 -3.49 -2.21 5.38
N LEU A 405 -4.23 -2.38 6.49
CA LEU A 405 -3.66 -2.79 7.79
C LEU A 405 -4.29 -4.13 8.23
N THR A 406 -3.49 -5.11 8.66
CA THR A 406 -4.04 -6.37 9.17
C THR A 406 -3.31 -6.92 10.40
N ASN A 407 -4.07 -7.59 11.27
CA ASN A 407 -3.55 -8.35 12.41
C ASN A 407 -2.62 -7.55 13.35
N LEU A 408 -3.08 -6.37 13.77
CA LEU A 408 -2.36 -5.50 14.70
C LEU A 408 -2.95 -5.63 16.11
N THR A 409 -2.11 -5.63 17.14
CA THR A 409 -2.55 -5.67 18.55
C THR A 409 -1.99 -4.48 19.32
N PHE A 410 -2.84 -3.69 19.95
CA PHE A 410 -2.50 -2.49 20.70
C PHE A 410 -2.77 -2.71 22.19
N VAL A 411 -1.80 -2.37 23.03
CA VAL A 411 -1.86 -2.52 24.49
C VAL A 411 -1.56 -1.18 25.15
N GLY A 412 -2.54 -0.59 25.82
CA GLY A 412 -2.44 0.72 26.46
C GLY A 412 -2.52 1.91 25.50
N GLY A 413 -1.93 3.03 25.92
CA GLY A 413 -1.85 4.27 25.14
C GLY A 413 -3.06 5.19 25.28
N ASN A 414 -2.86 6.45 24.89
CA ASN A 414 -3.93 7.43 24.69
C ASN A 414 -4.81 7.01 23.50
N PHE A 415 -4.15 6.63 22.41
CA PHE A 415 -4.74 6.08 21.21
C PHE A 415 -4.07 4.76 20.84
N GLY A 416 -4.83 3.69 20.63
CA GLY A 416 -4.31 2.53 19.90
C GLY A 416 -3.93 2.93 18.48
N ALA A 417 -4.85 3.56 17.77
CA ALA A 417 -4.58 4.23 16.50
C ALA A 417 -5.31 5.57 16.39
N TYR A 418 -4.59 6.60 15.90
CA TYR A 418 -5.12 7.90 15.52
C TYR A 418 -5.02 8.03 13.99
N LEU A 419 -6.15 8.10 13.30
CA LEU A 419 -6.26 7.78 11.88
C LEU A 419 -6.97 8.89 11.08
N GLY A 420 -6.33 9.33 10.00
CA GLY A 420 -6.91 10.22 9.01
C GLY A 420 -6.29 9.99 7.64
N ASN A 421 -7.12 9.72 6.63
CA ASN A 421 -6.68 9.33 5.29
C ASN A 421 -7.84 9.44 4.30
N GLN A 422 -7.60 9.61 2.99
CA GLN A 422 -8.66 9.55 1.98
C GLN A 422 -9.47 8.25 2.11
N GLN A 423 -8.77 7.11 2.11
CA GLN A 423 -9.38 5.81 2.32
C GLN A 423 -8.43 4.80 2.96
N PHE A 424 -8.99 3.75 3.55
CA PHE A 424 -8.24 2.59 4.01
C PHE A 424 -9.14 1.37 4.20
N THR A 425 -8.53 0.18 4.13
CA THR A 425 -9.11 -1.08 4.61
C THR A 425 -8.33 -1.58 5.81
N THR A 426 -9.01 -1.89 6.92
CA THR A 426 -8.37 -2.45 8.11
C THR A 426 -9.07 -3.72 8.58
N SER A 427 -8.26 -4.71 8.97
CA SER A 427 -8.71 -6.07 9.29
C SER A 427 -8.03 -6.59 10.57
N ARG A 428 -8.75 -7.40 11.35
CA ARG A 428 -8.18 -8.18 12.46
C ARG A 428 -7.43 -7.37 13.52
N LEU A 429 -7.81 -6.12 13.76
CA LEU A 429 -7.19 -5.29 14.79
C LEU A 429 -7.67 -5.67 16.20
N THR A 430 -6.81 -5.58 17.20
CA THR A 430 -7.14 -5.87 18.60
C THR A 430 -6.63 -4.76 19.50
N PHE A 431 -7.48 -4.23 20.37
CA PHE A 431 -7.17 -3.09 21.25
C PHE A 431 -7.48 -3.46 22.69
N LEU A 432 -6.48 -3.37 23.57
CA LEU A 432 -6.52 -3.82 24.96
C LEU A 432 -6.10 -2.67 25.87
N ASN A 433 -6.91 -2.33 26.86
CA ASN A 433 -6.58 -1.35 27.90
C ASN A 433 -6.23 0.06 27.37
N CYS A 434 -6.60 0.39 26.14
CA CYS A 434 -6.39 1.73 25.57
C CYS A 434 -7.34 2.75 26.22
N LYS A 435 -6.93 4.01 26.34
CA LYS A 435 -7.86 5.09 26.70
C LYS A 435 -8.89 5.26 25.58
N THR A 436 -8.44 5.52 24.36
CA THR A 436 -9.24 5.40 23.13
C THR A 436 -8.65 4.28 22.28
N ALA A 437 -9.46 3.29 21.88
CA ALA A 437 -8.95 2.20 21.04
C ALA A 437 -8.56 2.72 19.65
N VAL A 438 -9.49 3.38 18.96
CA VAL A 438 -9.23 4.04 17.68
C VAL A 438 -9.98 5.36 17.59
N GLN A 439 -9.30 6.41 17.15
CA GLN A 439 -9.93 7.67 16.75
C GLN A 439 -9.73 7.88 15.26
N ILE A 440 -10.83 8.10 14.53
CA ILE A 440 -10.81 8.56 13.14
C ILE A 440 -11.14 10.04 13.15
N HIS A 441 -10.22 10.88 12.66
CA HIS A 441 -10.35 12.34 12.68
C HIS A 441 -10.74 12.93 11.33
N TRP A 442 -10.41 12.27 10.22
CA TRP A 442 -11.06 12.48 8.94
C TRP A 442 -10.96 11.27 8.03
N ASP A 443 -11.91 11.13 7.11
CA ASP A 443 -11.76 10.26 5.95
C ASP A 443 -12.66 10.72 4.81
N TRP A 444 -12.56 10.06 3.66
CA TRP A 444 -13.64 10.03 2.70
C TRP A 444 -14.44 8.73 2.79
N ALA A 445 -13.74 7.59 2.87
CA ALA A 445 -14.34 6.27 3.06
C ALA A 445 -13.37 5.29 3.75
N TRP A 446 -13.80 4.64 4.83
CA TRP A 446 -12.99 3.66 5.56
C TRP A 446 -13.80 2.41 5.87
N THR A 447 -13.22 1.22 5.69
CA THR A 447 -13.81 -0.05 6.13
C THR A 447 -12.94 -0.75 7.16
N MET A 448 -13.51 -1.00 8.34
CA MET A 448 -12.87 -1.69 9.44
C MET A 448 -13.61 -3.01 9.74
N GLN A 449 -12.90 -4.14 9.70
CA GLN A 449 -13.47 -5.48 9.90
C GLN A 449 -12.72 -6.30 10.96
N ASP A 450 -13.45 -7.15 11.69
CA ASP A 450 -12.88 -8.05 12.71
C ASP A 450 -12.07 -7.29 13.77
N LEU A 451 -12.66 -6.22 14.32
CA LEU A 451 -12.08 -5.52 15.45
C LEU A 451 -12.43 -6.24 16.76
N VAL A 452 -11.45 -6.37 17.64
CA VAL A 452 -11.65 -6.81 19.03
C VAL A 452 -11.18 -5.70 19.96
N ILE A 453 -12.12 -4.97 20.56
CA ILE A 453 -11.85 -3.93 21.54
C ILE A 453 -12.19 -4.48 22.93
N ASN A 454 -11.25 -4.46 23.87
CA ASN A 454 -11.44 -4.96 25.23
C ASN A 454 -10.87 -4.01 26.29
N ASN A 455 -11.70 -3.70 27.29
CA ASN A 455 -11.32 -2.95 28.48
C ASN A 455 -10.76 -1.53 28.21
N CYS A 456 -11.31 -0.85 27.19
CA CYS A 456 -10.94 0.53 26.86
C CYS A 456 -11.85 1.56 27.57
N THR A 457 -11.46 2.84 27.59
CA THR A 457 -12.42 3.89 28.04
C THR A 457 -13.42 4.18 26.92
N ASP A 458 -12.94 4.68 25.79
CA ASP A 458 -13.71 4.79 24.55
C ASP A 458 -13.20 3.76 23.54
N GLY A 459 -14.10 3.10 22.83
CA GLY A 459 -13.74 2.18 21.73
C GLY A 459 -13.41 2.96 20.46
N ILE A 460 -14.41 3.14 19.60
CA ILE A 460 -14.26 3.86 18.33
C ILE A 460 -14.73 5.30 18.52
N VAL A 461 -13.87 6.28 18.26
CA VAL A 461 -14.20 7.71 18.34
C VAL A 461 -14.20 8.31 16.92
N ILE A 462 -15.33 8.87 16.51
CA ILE A 462 -15.58 9.42 15.18
C ILE A 462 -15.77 10.94 15.30
N MET A 463 -14.79 11.71 14.82
CA MET A 463 -14.73 13.17 15.01
C MET A 463 -15.06 13.97 13.75
N GLY A 464 -15.64 15.15 13.96
CA GLY A 464 -15.83 16.19 12.95
C GLY A 464 -14.97 17.42 13.23
N GLY A 465 -14.80 18.29 12.22
CA GLY A 465 -14.08 19.56 12.32
C GLY A 465 -12.59 19.49 11.95
N THR A 466 -11.98 18.31 12.03
CA THR A 466 -10.54 18.09 11.85
C THR A 466 -10.08 17.91 10.40
N GLY A 467 -10.91 17.38 9.51
CA GLY A 467 -10.72 17.30 8.05
C GLY A 467 -9.38 16.86 7.43
N GLY A 468 -9.34 16.90 6.10
CA GLY A 468 -8.21 16.49 5.25
C GLY A 468 -7.81 17.57 4.24
N SER A 469 -6.69 17.38 3.54
CA SER A 469 -6.16 18.38 2.59
C SER A 469 -7.19 18.74 1.50
N GLY A 470 -7.56 20.01 1.41
CA GLY A 470 -8.61 20.49 0.49
C GLY A 470 -10.05 20.39 1.02
N SER A 471 -10.27 19.83 2.21
CA SER A 471 -11.56 19.87 2.91
C SER A 471 -11.84 21.28 3.47
N THR A 472 -13.12 21.63 3.57
CA THR A 472 -13.58 22.87 4.22
C THR A 472 -13.69 22.77 5.74
N GLY A 473 -13.14 21.70 6.35
CA GLY A 473 -13.24 21.37 7.77
C GLY A 473 -14.19 20.19 8.07
N GLN A 474 -14.71 19.50 7.06
CA GLN A 474 -15.42 18.23 7.26
C GLN A 474 -14.41 17.15 7.71
N GLY A 475 -14.70 16.48 8.83
CA GLY A 475 -13.95 15.32 9.36
C GLY A 475 -14.30 14.01 8.64
N VAL A 476 -14.77 13.00 9.37
CA VAL A 476 -15.09 11.67 8.82
C VAL A 476 -16.25 11.73 7.82
N GLY A 477 -15.99 11.34 6.57
CA GLY A 477 -16.95 11.29 5.47
C GLY A 477 -17.79 10.01 5.50
N SER A 478 -17.16 8.84 5.59
CA SER A 478 -17.90 7.58 5.75
C SER A 478 -17.11 6.41 6.34
N LEU A 479 -17.68 5.71 7.32
CA LEU A 479 -17.03 4.61 8.05
C LEU A 479 -17.93 3.36 8.14
N ILE A 480 -17.38 2.18 7.84
CA ILE A 480 -17.98 0.86 8.13
C ILE A 480 -17.23 0.19 9.28
N VAL A 481 -17.98 -0.32 10.25
CA VAL A 481 -17.50 -1.23 11.32
C VAL A 481 -18.22 -2.57 11.17
N LEU A 482 -17.45 -3.62 10.89
CA LEU A 482 -17.94 -4.92 10.44
C LEU A 482 -17.40 -6.06 11.30
N ASP A 483 -18.21 -7.09 11.55
CA ASP A 483 -17.81 -8.35 12.20
C ASP A 483 -17.07 -8.14 13.55
N THR A 484 -17.46 -7.11 14.31
CA THR A 484 -16.66 -6.52 15.41
C THR A 484 -17.19 -6.86 16.81
N VAL A 485 -16.29 -7.01 17.79
CA VAL A 485 -16.65 -7.14 19.21
C VAL A 485 -16.03 -5.99 20.01
N ILE A 486 -16.87 -5.28 20.76
CA ILE A 486 -16.44 -4.29 21.75
C ILE A 486 -16.86 -4.78 23.13
N SER A 487 -15.94 -4.80 24.09
CA SER A 487 -16.15 -5.53 25.34
C SER A 487 -15.51 -4.86 26.55
N SER A 488 -16.16 -4.94 27.72
CA SER A 488 -15.68 -4.34 28.98
C SER A 488 -15.31 -2.86 28.87
N THR A 489 -15.87 -2.15 27.89
CA THR A 489 -15.50 -0.77 27.53
C THR A 489 -16.52 0.20 28.08
N LYS A 490 -16.12 1.38 28.56
CA LYS A 490 -17.07 2.37 29.12
C LYS A 490 -18.02 2.90 28.03
N THR A 491 -17.49 3.40 26.93
CA THR A 491 -18.26 3.84 25.75
C THR A 491 -17.82 3.05 24.53
N GLY A 492 -18.72 2.28 23.91
CA GLY A 492 -18.36 1.42 22.79
C GLY A 492 -17.97 2.23 21.54
N ILE A 493 -18.87 3.10 21.08
CA ILE A 493 -18.66 3.98 19.95
C ILE A 493 -19.12 5.40 20.32
N VAL A 494 -18.32 6.39 19.97
CA VAL A 494 -18.58 7.81 20.16
C VAL A 494 -18.60 8.49 18.81
N THR A 495 -19.63 9.29 18.52
CA THR A 495 -19.69 10.14 17.34
C THR A 495 -19.98 11.59 17.71
N SER A 496 -19.48 12.53 16.90
CA SER A 496 -19.88 13.94 16.95
C SER A 496 -20.59 14.42 15.67
N LEU A 497 -21.00 13.50 14.80
CA LEU A 497 -21.36 13.80 13.40
C LEU A 497 -22.85 13.60 13.07
N LEU A 498 -23.62 12.91 13.92
CA LEU A 498 -25.04 12.65 13.71
C LEU A 498 -25.85 13.93 13.44
N ALA A 499 -25.55 15.02 14.15
CA ALA A 499 -26.25 16.30 14.01
C ALA A 499 -26.07 16.98 12.64
N GLN A 500 -25.02 16.63 11.91
CA GLN A 500 -24.59 17.38 10.73
C GLN A 500 -25.20 16.84 9.43
N ASN A 501 -25.69 15.59 9.42
CA ASN A 501 -26.07 14.83 8.21
C ASN A 501 -24.95 14.71 7.15
N VAL A 502 -23.70 15.03 7.51
CA VAL A 502 -22.51 14.98 6.63
C VAL A 502 -21.53 13.85 6.99
N THR A 503 -22.08 12.68 7.32
CA THR A 503 -21.33 11.42 7.47
C THR A 503 -22.25 10.23 7.18
N SER A 504 -21.71 9.18 6.55
CA SER A 504 -22.36 7.85 6.50
C SER A 504 -21.64 6.87 7.43
N PHE A 505 -22.35 6.29 8.40
CA PHE A 505 -21.77 5.36 9.37
C PHE A 505 -22.59 4.07 9.47
N LEU A 506 -21.92 2.92 9.36
CA LEU A 506 -22.52 1.59 9.47
C LEU A 506 -21.83 0.76 10.56
N ILE A 507 -22.64 0.15 11.42
CA ILE A 507 -22.26 -1.00 12.26
C ILE A 507 -23.00 -2.22 11.69
N GLN A 508 -22.28 -3.30 11.38
CA GLN A 508 -22.90 -4.54 10.89
C GLN A 508 -22.25 -5.79 11.53
N ASN A 509 -23.07 -6.80 11.84
CA ASN A 509 -22.69 -8.07 12.46
C ASN A 509 -21.74 -7.92 13.65
N SER A 510 -22.10 -7.05 14.60
CA SER A 510 -21.22 -6.66 15.70
C SER A 510 -21.89 -6.85 17.07
N ALA A 511 -21.08 -6.96 18.13
CA ALA A 511 -21.56 -7.17 19.49
C ALA A 511 -20.87 -6.26 20.52
N PHE A 512 -21.65 -5.76 21.46
CA PHE A 512 -21.18 -5.03 22.65
C PHE A 512 -21.38 -5.93 23.89
N VAL A 513 -20.32 -6.22 24.64
CA VAL A 513 -20.32 -7.19 25.73
C VAL A 513 -19.85 -6.54 27.04
N SER A 514 -20.72 -6.41 28.03
CA SER A 514 -20.42 -5.67 29.28
C SER A 514 -19.91 -4.25 29.00
N VAL A 515 -20.59 -3.53 28.10
CA VAL A 515 -20.28 -2.14 27.70
C VAL A 515 -21.26 -1.18 28.39
N GLY A 516 -20.78 -0.03 28.86
CA GLY A 516 -21.62 0.95 29.57
C GLY A 516 -22.66 1.62 28.65
N THR A 517 -22.19 2.23 27.57
CA THR A 517 -23.04 2.80 26.50
C THR A 517 -22.53 2.28 25.15
N ALA A 518 -23.38 1.66 24.34
CA ALA A 518 -22.94 1.08 23.07
C ALA A 518 -22.61 2.15 22.02
N VAL A 519 -23.51 3.13 21.81
CA VAL A 519 -23.28 4.26 20.89
C VAL A 519 -23.75 5.58 21.51
N LEU A 520 -22.87 6.59 21.52
CA LEU A 520 -23.09 7.92 22.09
C LEU A 520 -22.86 9.03 21.03
N ASP A 521 -23.85 9.91 20.83
CA ASP A 521 -23.64 11.23 20.20
C ASP A 521 -23.11 12.20 21.26
N ARG A 522 -21.79 12.43 21.26
CA ARG A 522 -21.11 13.35 22.19
C ARG A 522 -21.52 14.81 21.94
N SER A 523 -21.90 15.17 20.72
CA SER A 523 -22.29 16.56 20.39
C SER A 523 -23.61 16.97 21.05
N LYS A 524 -24.52 16.01 21.24
CA LYS A 524 -25.82 16.21 21.91
C LYS A 524 -25.88 15.67 23.34
N SER A 525 -24.82 15.01 23.82
CA SER A 525 -24.84 14.16 25.01
C SER A 525 -25.98 13.12 25.00
N GLN A 526 -26.25 12.55 23.82
CA GLN A 526 -27.40 11.65 23.58
C GLN A 526 -26.93 10.21 23.38
N THR A 527 -27.40 9.28 24.20
CA THR A 527 -27.27 7.84 23.91
C THR A 527 -28.10 7.50 22.68
N LEU A 528 -27.47 6.91 21.66
CA LEU A 528 -28.12 6.41 20.45
C LEU A 528 -28.40 4.91 20.54
N MET A 529 -27.58 4.18 21.31
CA MET A 529 -27.75 2.76 21.60
C MET A 529 -27.25 2.48 23.01
N GLU A 530 -28.12 1.94 23.86
CA GLU A 530 -27.79 1.56 25.23
C GLU A 530 -26.75 0.43 25.27
N GLY A 531 -25.95 0.42 26.33
CA GLY A 531 -25.05 -0.69 26.64
C GLY A 531 -25.75 -1.82 27.40
N GLY A 532 -24.96 -2.71 27.98
CA GLY A 532 -25.45 -3.83 28.77
C GLY A 532 -24.48 -5.00 28.82
N SER A 533 -24.94 -6.13 29.38
CA SER A 533 -24.19 -7.38 29.43
C SER A 533 -23.92 -7.95 28.02
N LEU A 534 -24.89 -7.83 27.11
CA LEU A 534 -24.76 -8.24 25.71
C LEU A 534 -25.78 -7.52 24.81
N VAL A 535 -25.30 -6.73 23.85
CA VAL A 535 -26.10 -6.13 22.78
C VAL A 535 -25.57 -6.67 21.44
N ARG A 536 -26.47 -7.18 20.59
CA ARG A 536 -26.16 -7.67 19.25
C ARG A 536 -26.71 -6.71 18.20
N VAL A 537 -25.88 -6.35 17.22
CA VAL A 537 -26.23 -5.46 16.13
C VAL A 537 -26.04 -6.20 14.81
N GLU A 538 -27.15 -6.57 14.19
CA GLU A 538 -27.13 -7.14 12.83
C GLU A 538 -26.71 -6.07 11.82
N SER A 539 -27.40 -4.93 11.80
CA SER A 539 -27.09 -3.79 10.93
C SER A 539 -27.78 -2.51 11.45
N TRP A 540 -26.99 -1.49 11.76
CA TRP A 540 -27.47 -0.21 12.33
C TRP A 540 -26.56 0.93 11.89
N GLY A 541 -27.11 2.12 11.69
CA GLY A 541 -26.29 3.25 11.25
C GLY A 541 -27.03 4.56 11.05
N PHE A 542 -26.32 5.51 10.45
CA PHE A 542 -26.89 6.76 9.96
C PHE A 542 -26.27 7.16 8.62
N GLY A 543 -27.04 7.86 7.80
CA GLY A 543 -26.68 8.21 6.43
C GLY A 543 -27.78 7.79 5.44
N ARG A 544 -27.55 8.11 4.16
CA ARG A 544 -28.58 7.99 3.13
C ARG A 544 -28.59 6.60 2.47
N VAL A 545 -29.73 5.93 2.49
CA VAL A 545 -29.95 4.63 1.84
C VAL A 545 -30.85 4.82 0.63
N SER A 546 -30.45 4.28 -0.51
CA SER A 546 -31.19 4.37 -1.77
C SER A 546 -31.48 2.99 -2.35
N SER A 547 -32.58 2.89 -3.09
CA SER A 547 -32.99 1.73 -3.87
C SER A 547 -33.35 2.17 -5.30
N MET A 548 -33.97 1.29 -6.09
CA MET A 548 -34.47 1.64 -7.43
C MET A 548 -35.60 2.70 -7.41
N SER A 549 -36.36 2.80 -6.32
CA SER A 549 -37.58 3.62 -6.24
C SER A 549 -37.67 4.51 -5.00
N THR A 550 -36.82 4.31 -4.01
CA THR A 550 -36.83 5.06 -2.73
C THR A 550 -35.45 5.56 -2.37
N SER A 551 -35.39 6.68 -1.63
CA SER A 551 -34.16 7.20 -1.05
C SER A 551 -34.52 7.89 0.27
N ALA A 552 -33.95 7.42 1.38
CA ALA A 552 -34.28 7.87 2.73
C ALA A 552 -33.02 8.03 3.58
N PHE A 553 -33.02 8.99 4.49
CA PHE A 553 -31.94 9.17 5.47
C PHE A 553 -32.26 8.37 6.73
N TYR A 554 -31.39 7.42 7.07
CA TYR A 554 -31.45 6.68 8.33
C TYR A 554 -30.68 7.49 9.38
N ASN A 555 -31.21 7.60 10.59
CA ASN A 555 -30.68 8.50 11.62
C ASN A 555 -30.55 7.77 12.97
N GLY A 556 -29.54 6.89 13.08
CA GLY A 556 -29.34 6.05 14.25
C GLY A 556 -30.37 4.91 14.33
N ALA A 557 -30.60 4.25 13.20
CA ALA A 557 -31.66 3.26 13.03
C ALA A 557 -31.14 1.96 12.39
N THR A 558 -31.94 0.90 12.45
CA THR A 558 -31.67 -0.37 11.75
C THR A 558 -31.58 -0.12 10.25
N VAL A 559 -30.45 -0.49 9.64
CA VAL A 559 -30.21 -0.35 8.19
C VAL A 559 -30.44 -1.72 7.53
N PRO A 560 -31.13 -1.84 6.39
CA PRO A 560 -31.33 -3.13 5.74
C PRO A 560 -29.99 -3.84 5.47
N ALA A 561 -29.94 -5.16 5.64
CA ALA A 561 -28.75 -5.99 5.49
C ALA A 561 -28.95 -7.08 4.42
N MET A 562 -27.85 -7.52 3.80
CA MET A 562 -27.88 -8.68 2.91
C MET A 562 -27.91 -10.00 3.70
N THR A 563 -28.61 -11.00 3.19
CA THR A 563 -28.34 -12.39 3.58
C THR A 563 -27.03 -12.79 2.93
N ARG A 564 -25.95 -12.85 3.71
CA ARG A 564 -24.61 -13.16 3.19
C ARG A 564 -24.57 -14.58 2.61
N SER A 565 -24.19 -14.70 1.33
CA SER A 565 -23.95 -15.99 0.68
C SER A 565 -23.00 -16.88 1.51
N SER A 566 -23.37 -18.15 1.70
CA SER A 566 -22.60 -19.11 2.50
C SER A 566 -21.24 -19.45 1.90
N ALA A 567 -21.04 -19.26 0.59
CA ALA A 567 -19.74 -19.43 -0.06
C ALA A 567 -18.72 -18.36 0.37
N LEU A 568 -19.20 -17.16 0.73
CA LEU A 568 -18.39 -16.00 1.13
C LEU A 568 -18.07 -15.93 2.63
N THR A 569 -18.67 -16.79 3.46
CA THR A 569 -18.65 -16.66 4.92
C THR A 569 -17.98 -17.84 5.62
N THR A 570 -17.76 -17.69 6.93
CA THR A 570 -17.22 -18.71 7.83
C THR A 570 -18.31 -19.28 8.74
N ASN A 571 -18.05 -20.41 9.39
CA ASN A 571 -18.97 -20.96 10.40
C ASN A 571 -18.99 -20.16 11.73
N HIS A 572 -18.26 -19.05 11.83
CA HIS A 572 -18.21 -18.17 13.01
C HIS A 572 -18.97 -16.87 12.76
N GLY A 573 -19.47 -16.23 13.82
CA GLY A 573 -20.32 -15.03 13.71
C GLY A 573 -20.68 -14.42 15.06
N GLN A 574 -20.94 -13.11 15.10
CA GLN A 574 -21.47 -12.43 16.30
C GLN A 574 -23.01 -12.46 16.34
N VAL A 575 -23.61 -12.24 15.17
CA VAL A 575 -25.06 -12.25 14.91
C VAL A 575 -25.36 -13.13 13.70
N VAL A 576 -24.64 -12.90 12.60
CA VAL A 576 -24.62 -13.71 11.38
C VAL A 576 -23.19 -14.16 11.08
N HIS A 577 -23.02 -15.03 10.09
CA HIS A 577 -21.71 -15.54 9.70
C HIS A 577 -20.76 -14.44 9.19
N ASN A 578 -19.56 -14.35 9.77
CA ASN A 578 -18.49 -13.43 9.36
C ASN A 578 -18.06 -13.74 7.92
N PHE A 579 -17.66 -12.71 7.15
CA PHE A 579 -17.00 -12.95 5.87
C PHE A 579 -15.64 -13.62 6.08
N PHE A 580 -15.26 -14.51 5.16
CA PHE A 580 -14.00 -15.25 5.24
C PHE A 580 -12.79 -14.32 5.00
N GLN A 581 -11.81 -14.41 5.90
CA GLN A 581 -10.55 -13.68 5.86
C GLN A 581 -9.38 -14.66 6.01
N ARG A 582 -8.30 -14.44 5.27
CA ARG A 582 -7.09 -15.27 5.28
C ARG A 582 -5.84 -14.39 5.29
N ARG A 583 -5.06 -14.48 6.36
CA ARG A 583 -3.75 -13.80 6.44
C ARG A 583 -2.81 -14.29 5.35
N ARG A 584 -1.96 -13.37 4.88
CA ARG A 584 -0.76 -13.66 4.08
C ARG A 584 -0.01 -14.89 4.63
N PRO A 585 0.24 -15.95 3.82
CA PRO A 585 0.94 -17.14 4.31
C PRO A 585 2.37 -16.85 4.77
N ALA A 586 2.73 -17.24 6.01
CA ALA A 586 4.04 -16.95 6.58
C ALA A 586 5.14 -17.95 6.17
N TYR A 587 4.78 -19.17 5.73
CA TYR A 587 5.68 -20.26 5.35
C TYR A 587 6.76 -20.60 6.39
N THR A 588 6.46 -20.42 7.68
CA THR A 588 7.33 -20.79 8.81
C THR A 588 7.44 -22.30 9.03
N ASP A 589 6.58 -23.09 8.40
CA ASP A 589 6.59 -24.55 8.41
C ASP A 589 7.44 -25.18 7.28
N ILE A 590 7.97 -24.37 6.36
CA ILE A 590 8.72 -24.83 5.18
C ILE A 590 10.25 -24.70 5.43
N PRO A 591 11.01 -25.81 5.44
CA PRO A 591 12.47 -25.76 5.59
C PRO A 591 13.15 -25.23 4.32
N ALA A 592 14.35 -24.65 4.49
CA ALA A 592 15.14 -24.09 3.39
C ALA A 592 15.38 -25.07 2.22
N SER A 593 15.44 -26.39 2.49
CA SER A 593 15.60 -27.44 1.48
C SER A 593 14.40 -27.64 0.55
N GLN A 594 13.25 -27.03 0.87
CA GLN A 594 12.03 -27.04 0.05
C GLN A 594 11.78 -25.69 -0.64
N ILE A 595 12.77 -24.79 -0.63
CA ILE A 595 12.74 -23.51 -1.35
C ILE A 595 13.46 -23.66 -2.69
N ILE A 596 12.84 -23.16 -3.76
CA ILE A 596 13.49 -23.00 -5.07
C ILE A 596 13.66 -21.51 -5.34
N ASP A 597 14.89 -21.01 -5.16
CA ASP A 597 15.32 -19.71 -5.65
C ASP A 597 15.39 -19.75 -7.19
N VAL A 598 14.61 -18.90 -7.86
CA VAL A 598 14.54 -18.88 -9.34
C VAL A 598 15.89 -18.53 -9.99
N LYS A 599 16.72 -17.69 -9.35
CA LYS A 599 18.03 -17.31 -9.87
C LYS A 599 19.05 -18.41 -9.67
N ALA A 600 19.00 -19.12 -8.54
CA ALA A 600 19.77 -20.35 -8.34
C ALA A 600 19.43 -21.42 -9.40
N ALA A 601 18.18 -21.43 -9.87
CA ALA A 601 17.67 -22.34 -10.88
C ALA A 601 17.81 -21.83 -12.34
N GLY A 602 18.43 -20.67 -12.55
CA GLY A 602 18.85 -20.19 -13.88
C GLY A 602 18.06 -19.03 -14.49
N ALA A 603 17.05 -18.47 -13.80
CA ALA A 603 16.46 -17.19 -14.20
C ALA A 603 17.44 -16.04 -13.91
N VAL A 604 17.46 -14.99 -14.73
CA VAL A 604 18.45 -13.91 -14.59
C VAL A 604 17.87 -12.71 -13.84
N GLY A 605 16.66 -12.27 -14.20
CA GLY A 605 16.02 -11.12 -13.56
C GLY A 605 16.73 -9.78 -13.81
N ASP A 606 17.39 -9.63 -14.95
CA ASP A 606 18.20 -8.46 -15.34
C ASP A 606 17.44 -7.39 -16.17
N GLY A 607 16.13 -7.58 -16.39
CA GLY A 607 15.29 -6.72 -17.22
C GLY A 607 15.56 -6.82 -18.74
N ARG A 608 16.30 -7.84 -19.20
CA ARG A 608 16.76 -7.96 -20.60
C ARG A 608 16.70 -9.38 -21.16
N THR A 609 17.14 -10.34 -20.35
CA THR A 609 17.16 -11.77 -20.65
C THR A 609 15.74 -12.33 -20.59
N ASP A 610 15.39 -13.16 -21.57
CA ASP A 610 14.09 -13.79 -21.69
C ASP A 610 13.96 -14.96 -20.71
N ASP A 611 13.36 -14.68 -19.55
CA ASP A 611 13.23 -15.63 -18.46
C ASP A 611 12.00 -16.55 -18.62
N THR A 612 11.14 -16.36 -19.64
CA THR A 612 9.88 -17.14 -19.80
C THR A 612 10.12 -18.65 -19.75
N GLY A 613 11.06 -19.17 -20.54
CA GLY A 613 11.28 -20.61 -20.68
C GLY A 613 11.82 -21.26 -19.39
N VAL A 614 12.73 -20.58 -18.70
CA VAL A 614 13.34 -21.09 -17.47
C VAL A 614 12.36 -21.00 -16.29
N LEU A 615 11.60 -19.90 -16.17
CA LEU A 615 10.59 -19.76 -15.12
C LEU A 615 9.45 -20.78 -15.25
N ASN A 616 8.95 -21.03 -16.46
CA ASN A 616 7.95 -22.08 -16.69
C ASN A 616 8.45 -23.46 -16.23
N ASN A 617 9.70 -23.80 -16.53
CA ASN A 617 10.32 -25.06 -16.07
C ASN A 617 10.48 -25.11 -14.54
N ILE A 618 10.87 -23.99 -13.91
CA ILE A 618 11.02 -23.88 -12.45
C ILE A 618 9.68 -24.07 -11.74
N LEU A 619 8.64 -23.37 -12.19
CA LEU A 619 7.30 -23.45 -11.59
C LEU A 619 6.70 -24.86 -11.71
N GLN A 620 6.86 -25.49 -12.88
CA GLN A 620 6.40 -26.87 -13.09
C GLN A 620 7.14 -27.87 -12.18
N ARG A 621 8.47 -27.72 -12.03
CA ARG A 621 9.28 -28.53 -11.10
C ARG A 621 8.86 -28.30 -9.64
N ALA A 622 8.58 -27.07 -9.26
CA ALA A 622 8.22 -26.72 -7.89
C ALA A 622 6.93 -27.43 -7.45
N VAL A 623 5.91 -27.46 -8.31
CA VAL A 623 4.67 -28.21 -8.04
C VAL A 623 4.95 -29.69 -7.88
N SER A 624 5.79 -30.30 -8.73
CA SER A 624 6.11 -31.73 -8.62
C SER A 624 6.88 -32.12 -7.34
N THR A 625 7.54 -31.16 -6.68
CA THR A 625 8.21 -31.36 -5.38
C THR A 625 7.49 -30.67 -4.22
N SER A 626 6.30 -30.10 -4.46
CA SER A 626 5.53 -29.25 -3.53
C SER A 626 6.24 -27.98 -3.01
N SER A 627 7.38 -27.63 -3.60
CA SER A 627 8.30 -26.58 -3.13
C SER A 627 7.74 -25.16 -3.21
N LEU A 628 8.18 -24.30 -2.28
CA LEU A 628 7.94 -22.86 -2.34
C LEU A 628 8.92 -22.22 -3.33
N VAL A 629 8.41 -21.44 -4.28
CA VAL A 629 9.23 -20.70 -5.25
C VAL A 629 9.53 -19.31 -4.70
N TYR A 630 10.81 -19.02 -4.56
CA TYR A 630 11.31 -17.73 -4.13
C TYR A 630 11.84 -16.95 -5.34
N PHE A 631 11.34 -15.73 -5.50
CA PHE A 631 11.89 -14.74 -6.42
C PHE A 631 12.73 -13.75 -5.59
N PRO A 632 14.08 -13.82 -5.62
CA PRO A 632 14.91 -12.71 -5.20
C PRO A 632 14.57 -11.49 -6.07
N PHE A 633 14.82 -10.26 -5.58
CA PHE A 633 14.49 -9.09 -6.39
C PHE A 633 15.22 -9.11 -7.75
N GLY A 634 14.47 -8.77 -8.78
CA GLY A 634 14.88 -8.76 -10.17
C GLY A 634 13.73 -8.29 -11.03
N VAL A 635 14.04 -7.99 -12.29
CA VAL A 635 13.05 -7.72 -13.34
C VAL A 635 13.13 -8.87 -14.33
N TYR A 636 12.25 -9.84 -14.16
CA TYR A 636 12.21 -11.06 -14.95
C TYR A 636 11.41 -10.79 -16.22
N LEU A 637 12.10 -10.66 -17.35
CA LEU A 637 11.49 -10.31 -18.61
C LEU A 637 10.82 -11.55 -19.22
N ILE A 638 9.56 -11.42 -19.66
CA ILE A 638 8.84 -12.49 -20.35
C ILE A 638 8.41 -12.03 -21.74
N ARG A 639 8.67 -12.86 -22.76
CA ARG A 639 8.21 -12.64 -24.15
C ARG A 639 7.10 -13.58 -24.60
N ASP A 640 6.75 -14.55 -23.78
CA ASP A 640 5.59 -15.42 -23.94
C ASP A 640 4.98 -15.70 -22.54
N THR A 641 3.81 -16.33 -22.51
CA THR A 641 3.03 -16.62 -21.30
C THR A 641 3.86 -17.35 -20.24
N LEU A 642 3.98 -16.73 -19.07
CA LEU A 642 4.39 -17.38 -17.83
C LEU A 642 3.17 -18.12 -17.27
N HIS A 643 3.22 -19.46 -17.26
CA HIS A 643 2.20 -20.30 -16.67
C HIS A 643 2.57 -20.60 -15.21
N ILE A 644 1.69 -20.21 -14.29
CA ILE A 644 1.74 -20.56 -12.88
C ILE A 644 0.78 -21.76 -12.69
N PRO A 645 1.30 -23.01 -12.64
CA PRO A 645 0.47 -24.21 -12.53
C PRO A 645 -0.20 -24.29 -11.16
N VAL A 646 -1.34 -24.97 -11.11
CA VAL A 646 -2.04 -25.25 -9.84
C VAL A 646 -1.17 -26.11 -8.92
N GLY A 647 -1.12 -25.72 -7.65
CA GLY A 647 -0.18 -26.20 -6.64
C GLY A 647 0.94 -25.18 -6.31
N SER A 648 1.10 -24.13 -7.13
CA SER A 648 2.18 -23.14 -6.95
C SER A 648 2.06 -22.33 -5.66
N ARG A 649 3.20 -22.13 -5.02
CA ARG A 649 3.41 -21.16 -3.94
C ARG A 649 4.58 -20.27 -4.32
N ILE A 650 4.39 -18.96 -4.28
CA ILE A 650 5.31 -17.95 -4.79
C ILE A 650 5.47 -16.84 -3.74
N ILE A 651 6.71 -16.46 -3.45
CA ILE A 651 7.05 -15.29 -2.65
C ILE A 651 8.18 -14.51 -3.32
N GLY A 652 7.96 -13.21 -3.53
CA GLY A 652 8.99 -12.28 -3.96
C GLY A 652 9.70 -11.58 -2.80
N GLN A 653 10.83 -10.95 -3.11
CA GLN A 653 11.55 -10.03 -2.22
C GLN A 653 11.33 -8.59 -2.73
N ALA A 654 10.76 -7.70 -1.91
CA ALA A 654 10.56 -6.28 -2.22
C ALA A 654 9.87 -6.03 -3.57
N TRP A 655 8.74 -6.70 -3.81
CA TRP A 655 7.96 -6.65 -5.06
C TRP A 655 8.77 -7.01 -6.32
N SER A 656 9.26 -8.25 -6.35
CA SER A 656 10.00 -8.81 -7.49
C SER A 656 9.14 -8.80 -8.76
N GLN A 657 9.71 -8.37 -9.90
CA GLN A 657 8.90 -7.93 -11.04
C GLN A 657 8.87 -8.98 -12.16
N ILE A 658 7.66 -9.33 -12.65
CA ILE A 658 7.47 -10.01 -13.93
C ILE A 658 7.11 -8.94 -14.97
N MET A 659 7.94 -8.78 -16.01
CA MET A 659 7.82 -7.72 -17.00
C MET A 659 7.55 -8.30 -18.39
N ALA A 660 6.35 -8.12 -18.92
CA ALA A 660 5.98 -8.61 -20.26
C ALA A 660 6.40 -7.63 -21.37
N THR A 661 6.98 -8.14 -22.46
CA THR A 661 7.33 -7.32 -23.63
C THR A 661 7.39 -8.11 -24.94
N GLY A 662 7.47 -7.37 -26.06
CA GLY A 662 7.72 -7.94 -27.38
C GLY A 662 6.46 -8.23 -28.20
N PRO A 663 6.63 -8.74 -29.44
CA PRO A 663 5.58 -8.77 -30.45
C PRO A 663 4.38 -9.63 -30.07
N ASN A 664 4.58 -10.67 -29.25
CA ASN A 664 3.51 -11.53 -28.73
C ASN A 664 2.45 -10.79 -27.91
N PHE A 665 2.75 -9.59 -27.40
CA PHE A 665 1.85 -8.77 -26.59
C PHE A 665 1.47 -7.44 -27.25
N GLN A 666 1.82 -7.22 -28.53
CA GLN A 666 1.58 -5.93 -29.21
C GLN A 666 0.21 -5.78 -29.86
N ASP A 667 -0.44 -6.89 -30.24
CA ASP A 667 -1.70 -6.85 -30.99
C ASP A 667 -2.92 -6.82 -30.07
N GLU A 668 -3.60 -5.67 -30.00
CA GLU A 668 -4.87 -5.53 -29.26
C GLU A 668 -6.00 -6.40 -29.84
N THR A 669 -5.91 -6.79 -31.12
CA THR A 669 -6.97 -7.54 -31.79
C THR A 669 -6.90 -9.03 -31.50
N HIS A 670 -5.76 -9.49 -31.01
CA HIS A 670 -5.52 -10.84 -30.49
C HIS A 670 -4.83 -10.77 -29.12
N PRO A 671 -5.52 -10.31 -28.05
CA PRO A 671 -4.92 -10.17 -26.73
C PRO A 671 -4.31 -11.48 -26.23
N ARG A 672 -3.13 -11.39 -25.61
CA ARG A 672 -2.37 -12.54 -25.11
C ARG A 672 -2.07 -12.40 -23.62
N VAL A 673 -2.30 -13.49 -22.90
CA VAL A 673 -2.00 -13.62 -21.48
C VAL A 673 -0.49 -13.61 -21.23
N ALA A 674 -0.03 -12.66 -20.43
CA ALA A 674 1.34 -12.59 -19.93
C ALA A 674 1.56 -13.57 -18.77
N VAL A 675 0.69 -13.54 -17.75
CA VAL A 675 0.73 -14.50 -16.62
C VAL A 675 -0.58 -15.28 -16.53
N ARG A 676 -0.53 -16.62 -16.65
CA ARG A 676 -1.70 -17.50 -16.54
C ARG A 676 -1.63 -18.31 -15.24
N VAL A 677 -2.55 -18.06 -14.30
CA VAL A 677 -2.66 -18.79 -13.03
C VAL A 677 -3.68 -19.92 -13.14
N GLY A 678 -3.18 -21.14 -13.31
CA GLY A 678 -3.96 -22.33 -13.64
C GLY A 678 -4.56 -22.30 -15.05
N ASN A 679 -5.07 -23.44 -15.49
CA ASN A 679 -5.88 -23.55 -16.70
C ASN A 679 -7.39 -23.50 -16.35
N PRO A 680 -8.27 -23.09 -17.28
CA PRO A 680 -9.72 -23.08 -17.05
C PRO A 680 -10.25 -24.41 -16.51
N GLY A 681 -10.93 -24.35 -15.37
CA GLY A 681 -11.53 -25.51 -14.70
C GLY A 681 -10.61 -26.27 -13.74
N GLU A 682 -9.32 -25.92 -13.63
CA GLU A 682 -8.44 -26.51 -12.63
C GLU A 682 -8.78 -26.05 -11.21
N THR A 683 -8.71 -26.96 -10.24
CA THR A 683 -9.00 -26.69 -8.83
C THR A 683 -7.82 -27.09 -7.95
N GLY A 684 -7.37 -26.22 -7.04
CA GLY A 684 -6.24 -26.52 -6.16
C GLY A 684 -5.78 -25.35 -5.30
N VAL A 685 -4.47 -25.14 -5.24
CA VAL A 685 -3.79 -24.08 -4.47
C VAL A 685 -3.07 -23.17 -5.46
N ALA A 686 -3.12 -21.86 -5.22
CA ALA A 686 -2.26 -20.89 -5.89
C ALA A 686 -2.03 -19.74 -4.92
N GLU A 687 -0.82 -19.63 -4.38
CA GLU A 687 -0.50 -18.63 -3.35
C GLU A 687 0.62 -17.74 -3.88
N ILE A 688 0.33 -16.46 -4.11
CA ILE A 688 1.31 -15.49 -4.65
C ILE A 688 1.41 -14.30 -3.71
N GLN A 689 2.63 -13.93 -3.30
CA GLN A 689 2.84 -12.75 -2.45
C GLN A 689 4.11 -11.95 -2.80
N SER A 690 4.10 -10.64 -2.50
CA SER A 690 5.23 -9.72 -2.68
C SER A 690 5.81 -9.71 -4.11
N MET A 691 4.93 -9.75 -5.13
CA MET A 691 5.28 -9.70 -6.56
C MET A 691 4.73 -8.43 -7.23
N LEU A 692 5.33 -8.00 -8.34
CA LEU A 692 4.76 -6.93 -9.18
C LEU A 692 4.71 -7.35 -10.66
N PHE A 693 3.56 -7.16 -11.29
CA PHE A 693 3.31 -7.51 -12.68
C PHE A 693 3.30 -6.24 -13.53
N THR A 694 4.13 -6.20 -14.57
CA THR A 694 4.37 -4.98 -15.35
C THR A 694 4.68 -5.28 -16.81
N VAL A 695 4.87 -4.23 -17.60
CA VAL A 695 5.18 -4.31 -19.04
C VAL A 695 6.35 -3.41 -19.40
N SER A 696 7.02 -3.75 -20.50
CA SER A 696 7.90 -2.84 -21.23
C SER A 696 7.35 -2.64 -22.64
N GLY A 697 6.91 -1.42 -22.95
CA GLY A 697 6.01 -1.11 -24.06
C GLY A 697 6.67 -1.03 -25.45
N PRO A 698 5.86 -0.94 -26.53
CA PRO A 698 4.40 -1.07 -26.57
C PRO A 698 3.93 -2.53 -26.38
N THR A 699 2.79 -2.69 -25.72
CA THR A 699 2.23 -3.99 -25.30
C THR A 699 0.68 -3.97 -25.29
N ALA A 700 0.08 -3.35 -26.30
CA ALA A 700 -1.37 -3.11 -26.37
C ALA A 700 -2.25 -4.37 -26.27
N GLY A 701 -1.72 -5.54 -26.61
CA GLY A 701 -2.38 -6.86 -26.50
C GLY A 701 -2.15 -7.58 -25.17
N ALA A 702 -1.36 -7.05 -24.24
CA ALA A 702 -1.07 -7.73 -22.98
C ALA A 702 -2.33 -7.86 -22.10
N VAL A 703 -2.65 -9.09 -21.70
CA VAL A 703 -3.46 -9.39 -20.51
C VAL A 703 -2.48 -9.75 -19.41
N LEU A 704 -2.23 -8.83 -18.46
CA LEU A 704 -1.16 -8.96 -17.48
C LEU A 704 -1.32 -10.22 -16.61
N MET A 705 -2.53 -10.49 -16.12
CA MET A 705 -2.86 -11.75 -15.46
C MET A 705 -4.25 -12.29 -15.86
N GLU A 706 -4.28 -13.56 -16.25
CA GLU A 706 -5.48 -14.39 -16.34
C GLU A 706 -5.49 -15.38 -15.17
N TRP A 707 -6.53 -15.31 -14.34
CA TRP A 707 -6.71 -16.13 -13.15
C TRP A 707 -7.84 -17.13 -13.40
N ASN A 708 -7.47 -18.40 -13.57
CA ASN A 708 -8.39 -19.49 -13.90
C ASN A 708 -8.65 -20.45 -12.75
N VAL A 709 -7.69 -20.58 -11.85
CA VAL A 709 -7.73 -21.55 -10.75
C VAL A 709 -8.95 -21.33 -9.84
N HIS A 710 -9.64 -22.43 -9.55
CA HIS A 710 -10.60 -22.52 -8.46
C HIS A 710 -9.90 -23.03 -7.18
N GLN A 711 -10.35 -22.58 -6.03
CA GLN A 711 -9.81 -22.97 -4.73
C GLN A 711 -10.20 -24.42 -4.38
N SER A 712 -9.28 -25.15 -3.75
CA SER A 712 -9.54 -26.48 -3.18
C SER A 712 -10.04 -26.43 -1.73
N THR A 713 -9.58 -25.43 -0.97
CA THR A 713 -10.13 -25.02 0.33
C THR A 713 -10.35 -23.50 0.33
N GLN A 714 -11.21 -22.99 1.22
CA GLN A 714 -11.51 -21.55 1.28
C GLN A 714 -10.21 -20.70 1.39
N GLY A 715 -10.03 -19.75 0.48
CA GLY A 715 -8.85 -18.89 0.37
C GLY A 715 -7.56 -19.54 -0.15
N SER A 716 -7.58 -20.81 -0.60
CA SER A 716 -6.35 -21.50 -1.09
C SER A 716 -5.85 -21.02 -2.45
N ALA A 717 -6.66 -20.28 -3.19
CA ALA A 717 -6.28 -19.56 -4.39
C ALA A 717 -6.31 -18.06 -4.07
N GLY A 718 -5.15 -17.40 -3.97
CA GLY A 718 -5.09 -15.99 -3.59
C GLY A 718 -3.77 -15.26 -3.86
N LEU A 719 -3.86 -13.94 -3.74
CA LEU A 719 -2.83 -12.95 -4.06
C LEU A 719 -2.75 -11.94 -2.91
N TRP A 720 -1.58 -11.79 -2.30
CA TRP A 720 -1.34 -10.85 -1.19
C TRP A 720 -0.24 -9.86 -1.55
N ASP A 721 -0.46 -8.56 -1.30
CA ASP A 721 0.60 -7.54 -1.38
C ASP A 721 1.37 -7.59 -2.72
N SER A 722 0.60 -7.84 -3.79
CA SER A 722 1.13 -8.05 -5.13
C SER A 722 0.32 -7.21 -6.09
N HIS A 723 1.03 -6.47 -6.92
CA HIS A 723 0.49 -5.28 -7.58
C HIS A 723 0.74 -5.34 -9.09
N PHE A 724 0.02 -4.51 -9.84
CA PHE A 724 0.18 -4.32 -11.27
C PHE A 724 0.55 -2.86 -11.51
N ARG A 725 1.60 -2.63 -12.30
CA ARG A 725 2.00 -1.29 -12.76
C ARG A 725 2.16 -1.29 -14.26
N VAL A 726 1.46 -0.41 -14.95
CA VAL A 726 1.58 -0.23 -16.40
C VAL A 726 2.22 1.13 -16.69
N GLY A 727 3.52 1.12 -17.03
CA GLY A 727 4.31 2.32 -17.31
C GLY A 727 4.85 3.03 -16.06
N GLY A 728 5.30 4.28 -16.24
CA GLY A 728 5.69 5.19 -15.14
C GLY A 728 6.92 4.76 -14.33
N ALA A 729 7.84 4.02 -14.94
CA ALA A 729 9.03 3.49 -14.27
C ALA A 729 10.20 3.26 -15.24
N ILE A 730 11.44 3.32 -14.75
CA ILE A 730 12.62 2.96 -15.55
C ILE A 730 12.52 1.50 -16.04
N GLY A 731 12.85 1.28 -17.32
CA GLY A 731 12.79 -0.01 -18.01
C GLY A 731 11.43 -0.34 -18.63
N SER A 732 10.39 0.45 -18.38
CA SER A 732 9.06 0.23 -18.97
C SER A 732 8.92 0.76 -20.40
N ASP A 733 9.85 1.57 -20.90
CA ASP A 733 9.76 2.33 -22.18
C ASP A 733 8.42 3.09 -22.35
N LEU A 734 7.88 3.50 -21.20
CA LEU A 734 6.59 4.13 -20.98
C LEU A 734 6.75 5.22 -19.89
N GLN A 735 7.82 6.01 -20.01
CA GLN A 735 8.20 7.09 -19.10
C GLN A 735 7.79 8.47 -19.64
N LEU A 736 8.03 9.54 -18.87
CA LEU A 736 7.73 10.93 -19.27
C LEU A 736 8.37 11.34 -20.60
N LYS A 737 9.54 10.78 -20.91
CA LYS A 737 10.26 10.98 -22.19
C LYS A 737 9.55 10.31 -23.39
N ASP A 738 8.79 9.24 -23.15
CA ASP A 738 8.16 8.40 -24.18
C ASP A 738 6.67 8.76 -24.36
N CYS A 739 6.02 9.06 -23.25
CA CYS A 739 4.57 9.24 -23.11
C CYS A 739 4.20 10.55 -22.38
N PRO A 740 4.73 11.72 -22.79
CA PRO A 740 4.37 12.99 -22.18
C PRO A 740 2.89 13.31 -22.39
N LYS A 741 2.26 13.92 -21.38
CA LYS A 741 0.86 14.35 -21.45
C LYS A 741 0.59 15.44 -22.50
N ASN A 742 -0.69 15.65 -22.83
CA ASN A 742 -1.18 16.80 -23.59
C ASN A 742 -0.55 16.96 -25.00
N THR A 743 -0.08 15.88 -25.62
CA THR A 743 0.52 15.93 -26.98
C THR A 743 -0.50 16.17 -28.10
N GLY A 744 -1.80 16.22 -27.78
CA GLY A 744 -2.90 16.46 -28.72
C GLY A 744 -3.22 15.27 -29.63
N ARG A 745 -2.57 14.11 -29.43
CA ARG A 745 -2.79 12.88 -30.19
C ARG A 745 -2.41 11.66 -29.36
N VAL A 746 -3.08 10.53 -29.59
CA VAL A 746 -2.69 9.25 -29.01
C VAL A 746 -1.30 8.84 -29.53
N ASN A 747 -0.34 8.64 -28.64
CA ASN A 747 0.91 7.95 -29.00
C ASN A 747 0.67 6.43 -29.01
N ALA A 748 0.81 5.79 -30.18
CA ALA A 748 0.64 4.35 -30.33
C ALA A 748 1.68 3.53 -29.53
N GLN A 749 2.86 4.10 -29.23
CA GLN A 749 3.87 3.45 -28.38
C GLN A 749 3.42 3.36 -26.90
N CYS A 750 2.53 4.26 -26.46
CA CYS A 750 2.03 4.33 -25.09
C CYS A 750 0.81 3.43 -24.83
N ARG A 751 0.41 2.61 -25.82
CA ARG A 751 -0.61 1.56 -25.64
C ARG A 751 0.03 0.33 -25.01
N ALA A 752 -0.28 0.09 -23.74
CA ALA A 752 0.54 -0.72 -22.85
C ALA A 752 -0.17 -1.96 -22.28
N ALA A 753 -1.51 -2.03 -22.26
CA ALA A 753 -2.24 -3.24 -21.87
C ALA A 753 -3.66 -3.32 -22.46
N SER A 754 -4.12 -4.54 -22.73
CA SER A 754 -5.52 -4.87 -23.04
C SER A 754 -6.37 -5.11 -21.78
N LEU A 755 -5.78 -5.66 -20.72
CA LEU A 755 -6.43 -5.92 -19.43
C LEU A 755 -5.37 -6.15 -18.33
N LEU A 756 -5.56 -5.58 -17.12
CA LEU A 756 -4.62 -5.79 -16.01
C LEU A 756 -4.87 -7.14 -15.30
N LEU A 757 -6.11 -7.41 -14.89
CA LEU A 757 -6.47 -8.66 -14.20
C LEU A 757 -7.80 -9.23 -14.71
N HIS A 758 -7.82 -10.52 -15.02
CA HIS A 758 -9.02 -11.27 -15.44
C HIS A 758 -9.31 -12.43 -14.49
N LEU A 759 -10.39 -12.37 -13.72
CA LEU A 759 -10.90 -13.51 -12.94
C LEU A 759 -11.95 -14.24 -13.79
N THR A 760 -11.58 -15.38 -14.37
CA THR A 760 -12.43 -16.07 -15.37
C THR A 760 -13.59 -16.82 -14.73
N VAL A 761 -14.60 -17.21 -15.53
CA VAL A 761 -15.91 -17.74 -15.08
C VAL A 761 -15.80 -18.86 -14.03
N GLN A 762 -14.87 -19.80 -14.20
CA GLN A 762 -14.71 -20.97 -13.33
C GLN A 762 -13.75 -20.73 -12.15
N SER A 763 -13.13 -19.56 -12.06
CA SER A 763 -12.14 -19.24 -11.03
C SER A 763 -12.77 -18.81 -9.71
N SER A 764 -11.94 -18.79 -8.67
CA SER A 764 -12.23 -18.18 -7.37
C SER A 764 -10.96 -17.52 -6.84
N ALA A 765 -11.05 -16.39 -6.15
CA ALA A 765 -9.85 -15.69 -5.66
C ALA A 765 -10.02 -15.07 -4.27
N TYR A 766 -8.94 -15.09 -3.48
CA TYR A 766 -8.77 -14.23 -2.30
C TYR A 766 -7.67 -13.20 -2.62
N LEU A 767 -8.04 -11.93 -2.78
CA LEU A 767 -7.14 -10.85 -3.15
C LEU A 767 -7.03 -9.87 -1.98
N GLU A 768 -5.82 -9.56 -1.52
CA GLU A 768 -5.58 -8.71 -0.34
C GLU A 768 -4.41 -7.74 -0.58
N ASN A 769 -4.64 -6.44 -0.40
CA ASN A 769 -3.71 -5.37 -0.78
C ASN A 769 -3.21 -5.50 -2.24
N VAL A 770 -4.14 -5.47 -3.20
CA VAL A 770 -3.85 -5.60 -4.64
C VAL A 770 -4.14 -4.27 -5.33
N TRP A 771 -3.13 -3.71 -5.99
CA TRP A 771 -3.23 -2.42 -6.67
C TRP A 771 -3.05 -2.63 -8.17
N ALA A 772 -4.04 -2.26 -8.98
CA ALA A 772 -4.02 -2.38 -10.43
C ALA A 772 -3.90 -0.98 -11.08
N TRP A 773 -2.68 -0.48 -11.17
CA TRP A 773 -2.39 0.91 -11.55
C TRP A 773 -1.87 1.02 -12.98
N THR A 774 -2.51 1.89 -13.77
CA THR A 774 -1.96 2.39 -15.03
C THR A 774 -1.38 3.77 -14.77
N ALA A 775 -0.11 3.98 -15.12
CA ALA A 775 0.62 5.12 -14.61
C ALA A 775 0.07 6.47 -15.09
N ASP A 776 -0.37 7.30 -14.15
CA ASP A 776 -0.75 8.70 -14.37
C ASP A 776 0.44 9.66 -14.29
N HIS A 777 1.54 9.25 -13.63
CA HIS A 777 2.81 9.96 -13.52
C HIS A 777 4.03 9.02 -13.52
N ASP A 778 5.22 9.56 -13.80
CA ASP A 778 6.50 8.83 -13.87
C ASP A 778 7.25 8.86 -12.53
N LEU A 779 7.28 7.71 -11.85
CA LEU A 779 7.85 7.51 -10.51
C LEU A 779 9.38 7.63 -10.46
N ASP A 780 10.08 7.81 -11.58
CA ASP A 780 11.53 7.96 -11.63
C ASP A 780 11.97 9.27 -12.34
N ALA A 781 11.04 10.17 -12.71
CA ALA A 781 11.37 11.39 -13.46
C ALA A 781 11.99 12.53 -12.63
N ASN A 782 11.72 12.57 -11.32
CA ASN A 782 12.16 13.62 -10.37
C ASN A 782 12.01 15.07 -10.90
N VAL A 783 10.81 15.38 -11.39
CA VAL A 783 10.40 16.71 -11.85
C VAL A 783 9.00 17.05 -11.32
N LYS A 784 8.65 18.34 -11.27
CA LYS A 784 7.33 18.79 -10.79
C LYS A 784 6.17 18.50 -11.74
N ASP A 785 6.45 18.30 -13.04
CA ASP A 785 5.45 17.91 -14.03
C ASP A 785 5.84 16.54 -14.60
N ASP A 786 5.49 15.51 -13.85
CA ASP A 786 5.80 14.09 -14.05
C ASP A 786 4.62 13.31 -14.66
N GLN A 787 3.47 13.95 -14.88
CA GLN A 787 2.25 13.34 -15.42
C GLN A 787 2.38 12.87 -16.88
N ILE A 788 1.83 11.68 -17.19
CA ILE A 788 2.02 10.95 -18.45
C ILE A 788 0.71 10.39 -19.06
N ASP A 789 0.74 10.15 -20.37
CA ASP A 789 -0.34 9.58 -21.19
C ASP A 789 -0.10 8.06 -21.41
N ILE A 790 -0.37 7.20 -20.42
CA ILE A 790 -0.33 5.73 -20.59
C ILE A 790 -1.72 5.16 -20.85
N TYR A 791 -1.85 4.34 -21.89
CA TYR A 791 -3.12 3.74 -22.27
C TYR A 791 -3.15 2.24 -21.93
N ALA A 792 -3.90 1.88 -20.90
CA ALA A 792 -4.38 0.52 -20.65
C ALA A 792 -5.90 0.48 -20.87
N ALA A 793 -6.42 -0.54 -21.53
CA ALA A 793 -7.84 -0.56 -21.88
C ALA A 793 -8.76 -0.84 -20.67
N ARG A 794 -8.39 -1.79 -19.82
CA ARG A 794 -9.28 -2.37 -18.79
C ARG A 794 -8.49 -2.68 -17.52
N GLY A 795 -9.06 -2.35 -16.35
CA GLY A 795 -8.47 -2.68 -15.05
C GLY A 795 -8.69 -4.15 -14.68
N VAL A 796 -9.76 -4.41 -13.93
CA VAL A 796 -10.13 -5.72 -13.42
C VAL A 796 -11.45 -6.19 -14.01
N LEU A 797 -11.43 -7.34 -14.70
CA LEU A 797 -12.61 -8.05 -15.19
C LEU A 797 -12.91 -9.25 -14.30
N ILE A 798 -14.13 -9.33 -13.79
CA ILE A 798 -14.59 -10.38 -12.87
C ILE A 798 -15.79 -11.08 -13.51
N GLU A 799 -15.56 -12.29 -14.00
CA GLU A 799 -16.60 -13.23 -14.46
C GLU A 799 -16.80 -14.41 -13.49
N SER A 800 -15.87 -14.57 -12.53
CA SER A 800 -15.88 -15.57 -11.47
C SER A 800 -17.30 -15.80 -10.91
N ARG A 801 -17.73 -17.06 -10.95
CA ARG A 801 -18.97 -17.51 -10.28
C ARG A 801 -18.76 -17.79 -8.78
N GLY A 802 -17.57 -17.47 -8.28
CA GLY A 802 -17.22 -17.34 -6.89
C GLY A 802 -16.87 -18.65 -6.16
N PRO A 803 -16.56 -18.55 -4.86
CA PRO A 803 -16.54 -17.31 -4.10
C PRO A 803 -15.28 -16.48 -4.39
N THR A 804 -15.41 -15.16 -4.34
CA THR A 804 -14.28 -14.24 -4.52
C THR A 804 -14.30 -13.13 -3.47
N TRP A 805 -13.14 -12.85 -2.87
CA TRP A 805 -12.94 -11.79 -1.88
C TRP A 805 -11.86 -10.81 -2.34
N MET A 806 -12.11 -9.52 -2.18
CA MET A 806 -11.20 -8.45 -2.57
C MET A 806 -11.05 -7.45 -1.42
N TYR A 807 -9.98 -7.58 -0.66
CA TYR A 807 -9.66 -6.80 0.54
C TYR A 807 -8.66 -5.68 0.22
N GLY A 808 -9.08 -4.42 0.38
CA GLY A 808 -8.26 -3.25 0.10
C GLY A 808 -7.67 -3.26 -1.31
N THR A 809 -8.53 -3.40 -2.32
CA THR A 809 -8.09 -3.47 -3.72
C THR A 809 -8.41 -2.19 -4.47
N THR A 810 -7.45 -1.70 -5.24
CA THR A 810 -7.58 -0.50 -6.07
C THR A 810 -7.39 -0.84 -7.54
N SER A 811 -8.12 -0.17 -8.44
CA SER A 811 -7.87 -0.20 -9.88
C SER A 811 -8.05 1.19 -10.48
N GLU A 812 -7.08 1.66 -11.26
CA GLU A 812 -7.00 3.08 -11.63
C GLU A 812 -6.54 3.31 -13.08
N HIS A 813 -7.01 4.43 -13.63
CA HIS A 813 -6.59 5.06 -14.88
C HIS A 813 -6.69 4.19 -16.15
N CYS A 814 -7.47 3.11 -16.13
CA CYS A 814 -7.79 2.34 -17.34
C CYS A 814 -8.87 3.06 -18.18
N VAL A 815 -8.86 2.88 -19.51
CA VAL A 815 -9.66 3.66 -20.48
C VAL A 815 -11.15 3.31 -20.50
N LEU A 816 -11.52 2.03 -20.36
CA LEU A 816 -12.90 1.55 -20.51
C LEU A 816 -13.61 1.41 -19.16
N TYR A 817 -12.93 0.76 -18.20
CA TYR A 817 -13.40 0.58 -16.84
C TYR A 817 -12.25 0.26 -15.90
N GLN A 818 -12.44 0.58 -14.62
CA GLN A 818 -11.57 0.13 -13.54
C GLN A 818 -12.01 -1.24 -13.02
N TYR A 819 -13.29 -1.41 -12.65
CA TYR A 819 -13.88 -2.70 -12.33
C TYR A 819 -15.07 -3.04 -13.24
N GLN A 820 -15.08 -4.24 -13.81
CA GLN A 820 -16.25 -4.81 -14.48
C GLN A 820 -16.59 -6.19 -13.93
N ILE A 821 -17.78 -6.30 -13.34
CA ILE A 821 -18.37 -7.51 -12.77
C ILE A 821 -19.44 -7.97 -13.77
N SER A 822 -19.20 -9.09 -14.45
CA SER A 822 -19.95 -9.50 -15.64
C SER A 822 -20.34 -10.97 -15.57
N GLY A 823 -21.62 -11.26 -15.35
CA GLY A 823 -22.10 -12.63 -15.13
C GLY A 823 -21.54 -13.28 -13.86
N ALA A 824 -20.98 -12.50 -12.94
CA ALA A 824 -20.33 -13.00 -11.73
C ALA A 824 -21.33 -13.47 -10.67
N LYS A 825 -20.83 -14.23 -9.69
CA LYS A 825 -21.61 -14.63 -8.50
C LYS A 825 -20.71 -14.75 -7.27
N ASP A 826 -21.29 -14.54 -6.08
CA ASP A 826 -20.64 -14.72 -4.77
C ASP A 826 -19.33 -13.90 -4.69
N LEU A 827 -19.47 -12.57 -4.81
CA LEU A 827 -18.36 -11.61 -4.76
C LEU A 827 -18.47 -10.69 -3.54
N TYR A 828 -17.38 -10.59 -2.79
CA TYR A 828 -17.20 -9.65 -1.69
C TYR A 828 -16.03 -8.71 -1.97
N MET A 829 -16.21 -7.40 -1.79
CA MET A 829 -15.16 -6.39 -1.98
C MET A 829 -15.20 -5.39 -0.82
N ALA A 830 -14.07 -5.12 -0.16
CA ALA A 830 -14.01 -4.31 1.05
C ALA A 830 -12.62 -3.68 1.31
N MET A 831 -12.44 -2.38 1.22
CA MET A 831 -13.15 -1.50 0.29
C MET A 831 -12.43 -1.45 -1.06
N ILE A 832 -13.14 -0.96 -2.08
CA ILE A 832 -12.54 -0.66 -3.39
C ILE A 832 -12.27 0.83 -3.54
N GLN A 833 -11.24 1.17 -4.30
CA GLN A 833 -11.00 2.55 -4.73
C GLN A 833 -10.59 2.61 -6.21
N THR A 834 -10.97 3.70 -6.88
CA THR A 834 -10.77 3.89 -8.32
C THR A 834 -10.58 5.35 -8.71
N GLU A 835 -9.80 5.58 -9.76
CA GLU A 835 -9.72 6.86 -10.46
C GLU A 835 -9.84 6.72 -11.97
N SER A 836 -10.49 7.69 -12.61
CA SER A 836 -10.49 7.82 -14.07
C SER A 836 -9.15 8.38 -14.60
N PRO A 837 -8.71 8.00 -15.81
CA PRO A 837 -7.46 8.51 -16.39
C PRO A 837 -7.55 10.01 -16.69
N TYR A 838 -6.52 10.76 -16.27
CA TYR A 838 -6.54 12.23 -16.25
C TYR A 838 -6.62 12.88 -17.65
N PHE A 839 -6.19 12.16 -18.69
CA PHE A 839 -6.28 12.62 -20.08
C PHE A 839 -7.70 12.61 -20.64
N GLN A 840 -8.61 11.77 -20.12
CA GLN A 840 -9.98 11.75 -20.64
C GLN A 840 -10.67 13.11 -20.42
N PRO A 841 -11.40 13.64 -21.42
CA PRO A 841 -11.95 13.00 -22.62
C PRO A 841 -11.06 13.08 -23.89
N VAL A 842 -9.73 13.22 -23.77
CA VAL A 842 -8.82 13.32 -24.93
C VAL A 842 -7.78 12.18 -24.87
N PRO A 843 -8.05 11.00 -25.47
CA PRO A 843 -9.25 10.63 -26.21
C PRO A 843 -10.44 10.24 -25.31
N LYS A 844 -11.65 10.21 -25.89
CA LYS A 844 -12.85 9.63 -25.27
C LYS A 844 -12.78 8.11 -25.30
N ALA A 845 -13.29 7.44 -24.28
CA ALA A 845 -13.50 5.99 -24.35
C ALA A 845 -14.47 5.65 -25.52
N PRO A 846 -14.25 4.54 -26.25
CA PRO A 846 -13.26 3.49 -26.00
C PRO A 846 -11.87 3.73 -26.60
N SER A 847 -11.65 4.83 -27.33
CA SER A 847 -10.36 5.14 -27.94
C SER A 847 -9.27 5.29 -26.86
N PRO A 848 -8.05 4.77 -27.06
CA PRO A 848 -7.48 4.28 -28.32
C PRO A 848 -7.66 2.78 -28.60
N PHE A 849 -8.61 2.12 -27.94
CA PHE A 849 -8.83 0.69 -28.04
C PHE A 849 -10.12 0.31 -28.76
N ARG A 850 -10.23 -0.96 -29.14
CA ARG A 850 -11.46 -1.58 -29.63
C ARG A 850 -12.21 -2.31 -28.50
N THR A 851 -13.54 -2.30 -28.62
CA THR A 851 -14.48 -3.02 -27.74
C THR A 851 -14.92 -4.34 -28.36
N GLY A 852 -15.35 -5.29 -27.54
CA GLY A 852 -15.81 -6.60 -27.98
C GLY A 852 -14.72 -7.67 -27.99
N HIS A 853 -13.54 -7.37 -27.41
CA HIS A 853 -12.48 -8.34 -27.17
C HIS A 853 -12.71 -9.11 -25.86
N PHE A 854 -13.40 -8.50 -24.90
CA PHE A 854 -13.81 -9.11 -23.64
C PHE A 854 -15.33 -9.01 -23.48
N VAL A 855 -15.90 -9.89 -22.65
CA VAL A 855 -17.35 -9.94 -22.42
C VAL A 855 -17.88 -8.58 -21.99
N ASN A 856 -19.03 -8.19 -22.53
CA ASN A 856 -19.77 -6.99 -22.13
C ASN A 856 -18.98 -5.66 -22.16
N ASP A 857 -17.86 -5.53 -22.89
CA ASP A 857 -17.10 -4.28 -23.04
C ASP A 857 -18.01 -3.04 -23.27
N PRO A 858 -17.79 -1.92 -22.55
CA PRO A 858 -18.62 -0.72 -22.72
C PRO A 858 -18.34 -0.09 -24.08
N THR A 859 -19.37 0.00 -24.93
CA THR A 859 -19.26 0.58 -26.28
C THR A 859 -19.28 2.11 -26.30
N PHE A 860 -19.83 2.74 -25.24
CA PHE A 860 -20.13 4.18 -25.15
C PHE A 860 -20.98 4.73 -26.31
N SER A 861 -21.66 3.85 -27.07
CA SER A 861 -22.50 4.21 -28.22
C SER A 861 -23.80 4.92 -27.83
N ASP A 862 -24.12 4.93 -26.55
CA ASP A 862 -25.21 5.66 -25.91
C ASP A 862 -24.84 7.12 -25.56
N CYS A 863 -23.55 7.48 -25.62
CA CYS A 863 -23.08 8.83 -25.34
C CYS A 863 -23.22 9.77 -26.56
N PRO A 864 -23.70 11.02 -26.37
CA PRO A 864 -23.63 12.05 -27.40
C PRO A 864 -22.18 12.30 -27.84
N SER A 865 -21.96 12.41 -29.16
CA SER A 865 -20.61 12.52 -29.74
C SER A 865 -19.87 13.81 -29.34
N ASP A 866 -20.60 14.86 -29.01
CA ASP A 866 -20.13 16.14 -28.49
C ASP A 866 -19.85 16.11 -26.98
N SER A 867 -20.56 15.29 -26.19
CA SER A 867 -20.40 15.21 -24.72
C SER A 867 -18.96 14.94 -24.29
N ILE A 868 -18.43 15.82 -23.44
CA ILE A 868 -17.08 15.74 -22.86
C ILE A 868 -17.03 15.00 -21.51
N THR A 869 -18.18 14.55 -20.99
CA THR A 869 -18.30 13.92 -19.66
C THR A 869 -18.89 12.49 -19.71
N CYS A 870 -19.56 12.10 -20.79
CA CYS A 870 -20.26 10.81 -20.87
C CYS A 870 -19.35 9.63 -21.24
N ALA A 871 -18.48 9.80 -22.24
CA ALA A 871 -17.64 8.74 -22.80
C ALA A 871 -16.29 8.65 -22.06
N LEU A 872 -16.38 8.45 -20.75
CA LEU A 872 -15.29 8.32 -19.78
C LEU A 872 -15.31 6.93 -19.13
N SER A 873 -14.17 6.50 -18.61
CA SER A 873 -13.99 5.17 -18.02
C SER A 873 -14.93 4.93 -16.84
N TRP A 874 -15.61 3.78 -16.81
CA TRP A 874 -16.47 3.43 -15.69
C TRP A 874 -15.66 3.06 -14.45
N ALA A 875 -16.04 3.59 -13.28
CA ALA A 875 -15.42 3.15 -12.02
C ALA A 875 -15.80 1.70 -11.71
N VAL A 876 -17.10 1.38 -11.75
CA VAL A 876 -17.61 0.02 -11.53
C VAL A 876 -18.77 -0.27 -12.51
N ARG A 877 -18.81 -1.47 -13.10
CA ARG A 877 -19.97 -1.98 -13.84
C ARG A 877 -20.42 -3.32 -13.27
N ILE A 878 -21.71 -3.49 -12.98
CA ILE A 878 -22.29 -4.71 -12.40
C ILE A 878 -23.39 -5.24 -13.32
N LEU A 879 -23.03 -6.20 -14.17
CA LEU A 879 -23.82 -6.69 -15.30
C LEU A 879 -24.18 -8.15 -15.11
N ASP A 880 -25.46 -8.52 -15.23
CA ASP A 880 -25.96 -9.91 -15.20
C ASP A 880 -25.49 -10.75 -13.98
N SER A 881 -25.21 -10.09 -12.86
CA SER A 881 -24.52 -10.66 -11.71
C SER A 881 -25.43 -10.81 -10.48
N THR A 882 -25.06 -11.67 -9.54
CA THR A 882 -25.87 -11.91 -8.33
C THR A 882 -25.05 -12.21 -7.08
N SER A 883 -25.54 -11.81 -5.90
CA SER A 883 -24.80 -11.89 -4.63
C SER A 883 -23.47 -11.14 -4.69
N ILE A 884 -23.57 -9.83 -4.96
CA ILE A 884 -22.46 -8.90 -5.12
C ILE A 884 -22.50 -7.90 -3.95
N TYR A 885 -21.51 -7.97 -3.06
CA TYR A 885 -21.45 -7.18 -1.85
C TYR A 885 -20.19 -6.31 -1.84
N ILE A 886 -20.37 -5.00 -1.98
CA ILE A 886 -19.31 -4.00 -1.91
C ILE A 886 -19.47 -3.26 -0.57
N MET A 887 -18.52 -3.44 0.33
CA MET A 887 -18.44 -2.78 1.64
C MET A 887 -17.41 -1.66 1.58
N GLY A 888 -17.86 -0.45 1.21
CA GLY A 888 -17.02 0.70 0.97
C GLY A 888 -16.54 0.79 -0.49
N ALA A 889 -16.73 1.97 -1.08
CA ALA A 889 -16.25 2.27 -2.43
C ALA A 889 -15.90 3.77 -2.57
N GLY A 890 -14.64 4.07 -2.88
CA GLY A 890 -14.15 5.43 -3.16
C GLY A 890 -13.88 5.64 -4.64
N LEU A 891 -14.75 6.34 -5.36
CA LEU A 891 -14.71 6.40 -6.83
C LEU A 891 -14.52 7.85 -7.34
N TYR A 892 -13.35 8.18 -7.85
CA TYR A 892 -12.94 9.58 -8.07
C TYR A 892 -12.74 9.93 -9.56
N SER A 893 -13.20 11.12 -9.94
CA SER A 893 -12.92 11.72 -11.25
C SER A 893 -12.46 13.16 -11.04
N TRP A 894 -11.16 13.39 -11.21
CA TRP A 894 -10.51 14.65 -10.81
C TRP A 894 -10.33 15.68 -11.92
N PHE A 895 -10.33 15.23 -13.18
CA PHE A 895 -9.88 16.01 -14.32
C PHE A 895 -10.83 15.88 -15.50
N SER A 896 -10.79 16.89 -16.37
CA SER A 896 -11.18 16.78 -17.77
C SER A 896 -10.00 17.26 -18.60
N ASN A 897 -9.28 16.33 -19.26
CA ASN A 897 -8.04 16.61 -20.01
C ASN A 897 -7.03 17.41 -19.16
N TYR A 898 -6.58 16.83 -18.04
CA TYR A 898 -5.66 17.43 -17.06
C TYR A 898 -6.10 18.77 -16.43
N VAL A 899 -7.30 19.27 -16.69
CA VAL A 899 -7.85 20.49 -16.08
C VAL A 899 -8.88 20.14 -15.01
N GLN A 900 -8.77 20.75 -13.82
CA GLN A 900 -9.63 20.47 -12.66
C GLN A 900 -10.82 21.44 -12.49
N ASP A 901 -11.09 22.32 -13.47
CA ASP A 901 -12.20 23.27 -13.41
C ASP A 901 -13.57 22.60 -13.20
N CYS A 902 -13.73 21.37 -13.71
CA CYS A 902 -14.93 20.55 -13.55
C CYS A 902 -15.24 20.18 -12.08
N LEU A 903 -14.28 20.26 -11.17
CA LEU A 903 -14.52 20.06 -9.73
C LEU A 903 -15.32 21.22 -9.11
N LYS A 904 -15.28 22.43 -9.68
CA LYS A 904 -16.10 23.58 -9.23
C LYS A 904 -17.60 23.32 -9.41
N THR A 905 -17.94 22.39 -10.29
CA THR A 905 -19.30 22.00 -10.68
C THR A 905 -19.58 20.50 -10.50
N GLU A 906 -18.66 19.78 -9.85
CA GLU A 906 -18.71 18.33 -9.57
C GLU A 906 -19.12 17.45 -10.78
N ASN A 907 -18.62 17.81 -11.97
CA ASN A 907 -19.08 17.24 -13.24
C ASN A 907 -17.94 16.88 -14.22
N CYS A 908 -16.78 16.48 -13.71
CA CYS A 908 -15.69 15.93 -14.52
C CYS A 908 -16.15 14.71 -15.33
N GLN A 909 -17.04 13.91 -14.75
CA GLN A 909 -17.61 12.71 -15.35
C GLN A 909 -19.13 12.65 -15.16
N GLN A 910 -19.84 12.07 -16.14
CA GLN A 910 -21.30 11.94 -16.04
C GLN A 910 -21.70 10.79 -15.11
N ARG A 911 -21.04 9.63 -15.18
CA ARG A 911 -21.49 8.36 -14.57
C ARG A 911 -20.34 7.56 -13.98
N ALA A 912 -20.43 7.13 -12.71
CA ALA A 912 -19.40 6.32 -12.06
C ALA A 912 -19.73 4.81 -12.04
N VAL A 913 -20.93 4.45 -11.58
CA VAL A 913 -21.34 3.04 -11.40
C VAL A 913 -22.49 2.67 -12.34
N GLU A 914 -22.34 1.64 -13.16
CA GLU A 914 -23.44 1.02 -13.91
C GLU A 914 -23.96 -0.23 -13.19
N VAL A 915 -25.28 -0.40 -13.10
CA VAL A 915 -25.90 -1.67 -12.69
C VAL A 915 -26.97 -2.07 -13.71
N ALA A 916 -26.81 -3.23 -14.35
CA ALA A 916 -27.73 -3.70 -15.39
C ALA A 916 -28.04 -5.19 -15.22
N ARG A 917 -29.34 -5.55 -15.14
CA ARG A 917 -29.85 -6.93 -15.02
C ARG A 917 -29.28 -7.75 -13.84
N SER A 918 -28.60 -7.10 -12.90
CA SER A 918 -28.06 -7.72 -11.68
C SER A 918 -29.09 -7.75 -10.55
N THR A 919 -28.92 -8.64 -9.58
CA THR A 919 -29.82 -8.86 -8.43
C THR A 919 -29.00 -9.16 -7.17
N ASP A 920 -29.60 -9.09 -5.97
CA ASP A 920 -28.87 -9.27 -4.70
C ASP A 920 -27.54 -8.49 -4.68
N THR A 921 -27.64 -7.20 -5.02
CA THR A 921 -26.52 -6.28 -5.21
C THR A 921 -26.59 -5.20 -4.13
N TRP A 922 -25.52 -5.10 -3.34
CA TRP A 922 -25.46 -4.24 -2.17
C TRP A 922 -24.15 -3.46 -2.18
N ILE A 923 -24.24 -2.13 -2.18
CA ILE A 923 -23.08 -1.23 -2.18
C ILE A 923 -23.21 -0.33 -0.96
N TYR A 924 -22.42 -0.56 0.08
CA TYR A 924 -22.37 0.26 1.30
C TYR A 924 -21.22 1.26 1.24
N ASN A 925 -21.38 2.41 1.92
CA ASN A 925 -20.44 3.55 1.92
C ASN A 925 -19.84 3.82 0.54
N LEU A 926 -20.72 4.13 -0.42
CA LEU A 926 -20.31 4.62 -1.73
C LEU A 926 -20.03 6.11 -1.63
N ALA A 927 -18.80 6.51 -1.88
CA ALA A 927 -18.35 7.88 -1.94
C ALA A 927 -17.75 8.19 -3.33
N THR A 928 -18.11 9.35 -3.90
CA THR A 928 -17.72 9.74 -5.27
C THR A 928 -17.25 11.19 -5.36
N LYS A 929 -16.28 11.47 -6.24
CA LYS A 929 -15.79 12.82 -6.56
C LYS A 929 -15.99 13.18 -8.03
N GLY A 930 -16.35 14.44 -8.32
CA GLY A 930 -16.39 14.99 -9.67
C GLY A 930 -17.33 14.29 -10.64
N THR A 931 -18.36 13.59 -10.13
CA THR A 931 -19.27 12.78 -10.94
C THR A 931 -20.72 13.23 -10.75
N VAL A 932 -21.49 13.37 -11.84
CA VAL A 932 -22.91 13.78 -11.79
C VAL A 932 -23.82 12.66 -11.26
N GLU A 933 -23.68 11.45 -11.77
CA GLU A 933 -24.44 10.25 -11.39
C GLU A 933 -23.54 9.26 -10.66
N MET A 934 -23.74 9.12 -9.34
CA MET A 934 -22.99 8.16 -8.52
C MET A 934 -23.27 6.72 -8.98
N ILE A 935 -24.55 6.45 -9.27
CA ILE A 935 -25.03 5.18 -9.81
C ILE A 935 -26.03 5.50 -10.93
N SER A 936 -25.84 4.87 -12.08
CA SER A 936 -26.66 4.95 -13.28
C SER A 936 -27.22 3.54 -13.59
N PRO A 937 -28.31 3.10 -12.94
CA PRO A 937 -28.87 1.77 -13.21
C PRO A 937 -29.58 1.78 -14.57
N ALA A 938 -29.41 0.70 -15.34
CA ALA A 938 -29.83 0.67 -16.73
C ALA A 938 -31.36 0.77 -16.88
N ARG A 939 -31.83 1.84 -17.56
CA ARG A 939 -33.24 2.20 -17.79
C ARG A 939 -34.02 2.61 -16.53
N GLU A 940 -33.32 3.04 -15.49
CA GLU A 940 -33.89 3.51 -14.22
C GLU A 940 -33.42 4.94 -13.89
N ALA A 941 -33.91 5.52 -12.80
CA ALA A 941 -33.48 6.84 -12.34
C ALA A 941 -32.08 6.79 -11.71
N PRO A 942 -31.13 7.66 -12.12
CA PRO A 942 -29.82 7.73 -11.49
C PRO A 942 -29.85 8.21 -10.03
N THR A 943 -28.88 7.75 -9.24
CA THR A 943 -28.56 8.34 -7.93
C THR A 943 -27.58 9.50 -8.14
N TYR A 944 -28.10 10.72 -8.21
CA TYR A 944 -27.32 11.93 -8.48
C TYR A 944 -26.44 12.35 -7.28
N ALA A 945 -25.18 12.72 -7.55
CA ALA A 945 -24.24 13.18 -6.55
C ALA A 945 -24.70 14.48 -5.86
N ALA A 946 -25.28 15.42 -6.63
CA ALA A 946 -25.82 16.69 -6.12
C ALA A 946 -26.87 16.53 -4.99
N ASN A 947 -27.57 15.39 -4.92
CA ASN A 947 -28.55 15.09 -3.87
C ASN A 947 -27.92 14.45 -2.62
N ASN A 948 -26.63 14.10 -2.68
CA ASN A 948 -25.89 13.31 -1.71
C ASN A 948 -24.53 13.98 -1.36
N VAL A 949 -24.39 15.28 -1.62
CA VAL A 949 -23.18 16.04 -1.28
C VAL A 949 -22.96 15.93 0.22
N ASN A 950 -21.81 15.37 0.56
CA ASN A 950 -21.38 15.05 1.89
C ASN A 950 -19.99 15.68 2.12
N GLY A 951 -20.01 17.00 2.32
CA GLY A 951 -18.82 17.85 2.47
C GLY A 951 -17.92 17.85 1.23
N PHE A 952 -16.73 17.25 1.31
CA PHE A 952 -15.78 17.26 0.19
C PHE A 952 -16.17 16.31 -0.95
N LEU A 953 -16.84 15.19 -0.64
CA LEU A 953 -17.35 14.22 -1.63
C LEU A 953 -18.88 14.26 -1.71
N SER A 954 -19.46 13.46 -2.59
CA SER A 954 -20.85 12.99 -2.43
C SER A 954 -20.82 11.55 -1.92
N SER A 955 -21.67 11.17 -0.96
CA SER A 955 -21.68 9.79 -0.45
C SER A 955 -23.06 9.32 0.02
N ILE A 956 -23.28 8.01 -0.04
CA ILE A 956 -24.45 7.32 0.50
C ILE A 956 -24.03 6.14 1.38
N LEU A 957 -24.82 5.87 2.42
CA LEU A 957 -24.64 4.75 3.35
C LEU A 957 -24.85 3.41 2.65
N ALA A 958 -25.87 3.33 1.78
CA ALA A 958 -26.11 2.14 0.97
C ALA A 958 -26.88 2.44 -0.32
N TRP A 959 -26.59 1.65 -1.37
CA TRP A 959 -27.50 1.40 -2.48
C TRP A 959 -27.84 -0.09 -2.55
N ILE A 960 -29.13 -0.40 -2.70
CA ILE A 960 -29.67 -1.74 -2.50
C ILE A 960 -30.55 -2.17 -3.67
N ARG A 961 -30.25 -3.35 -4.23
CA ARG A 961 -31.13 -4.09 -5.13
C ARG A 961 -31.29 -5.53 -4.63
N VAL A 962 -32.41 -5.80 -3.98
CA VAL A 962 -32.77 -7.14 -3.49
C VAL A 962 -32.95 -8.15 -4.63
N GLY A 963 -32.79 -9.45 -4.34
CA GLY A 963 -33.07 -10.52 -5.29
C GLY A 963 -34.56 -10.85 -5.40
N ASN A 964 -34.99 -11.37 -6.55
CA ASN A 964 -36.33 -11.97 -6.72
C ASN A 964 -36.38 -13.35 -6.04
N GLY A 965 -36.36 -13.36 -4.71
CA GLY A 965 -36.48 -14.54 -3.86
C GLY A 965 -37.51 -14.29 -2.77
N THR A 966 -38.40 -15.27 -2.53
CA THR A 966 -39.56 -15.16 -1.65
C THR A 966 -39.21 -14.81 -0.19
N GLY A 967 -39.34 -13.52 0.14
CA GLY A 967 -39.42 -13.02 1.50
C GLY A 967 -40.48 -11.93 1.55
N THR A 968 -41.57 -12.15 2.29
CA THR A 968 -42.61 -11.15 2.48
C THR A 968 -42.03 -9.90 3.11
N VAL A 969 -42.00 -8.80 2.35
CA VAL A 969 -41.90 -7.45 2.92
C VAL A 969 -43.15 -7.27 3.78
N MET A 970 -43.01 -7.40 5.10
CA MET A 970 -44.03 -6.84 5.99
C MET A 970 -43.93 -5.33 5.88
N GLU A 971 -44.95 -4.73 5.28
CA GLU A 971 -45.20 -3.29 5.38
C GLU A 971 -45.41 -2.94 6.86
N LEU A 972 -44.35 -2.46 7.51
CA LEU A 972 -44.47 -1.76 8.79
C LEU A 972 -44.87 -0.31 8.49
N GLY A 973 -46.17 -0.12 8.21
CA GLY A 973 -46.80 1.19 8.21
C GLY A 973 -47.30 1.53 9.62
N GLY A 974 -46.95 2.73 10.11
CA GLY A 974 -47.36 3.24 11.43
C GLY A 974 -46.19 3.75 12.25
#